data_AF-A0A2S0PBY2-F1
#
_entry.id   AF-A0A2S0PBY2-F1
#
_cell.length_a   1.000
_cell.length_b   1.000
_cell.length_c   1.000
_cell.angle_alpha   90.00
_cell.angle_beta   90.00
_cell.angle_gamma   90.00
#
_symmetry.space_group_name_H-M   'P 1'
#
loop_
_entity.id
_entity.type
_entity.pdbx_description
1 polymer ?
#
loop_
_entity_poly.entity_id
_entity_poly.type
_entity_poly.pdbx_seq_one_letter_code
_entity_poly.pdbx_strand_id
1 'polypeptide(L)'
;MEASGAGSVLDNSAHLTLHGGAGLAARNQGLVENNSQLSSRLASTLLNEADATMAGPLQGSYLLAAIDAGSTASNRRSLTVSLDNNVAAHKTGSPSLVLSQFNATRPGNTAMLAVNAGTASNEAGSTIRAEGVGAGGMSAHGGNPRTRTLARNLGSIVVNPVIGRQLTLRDSALSSSDGQWEPLAAHEYALGMSAGSQRASGGTGGPQLIHATAINDGQITVHNAGVGMAASGKGSMALNRGTIRLVSDDGVQTPPDGLYGMLALNGGLIVNAREGSIDMDTPVGKAFRLDSGGMLINQGKVRVGGHSLSAGHSQWGAATNAELTEDFALGKGLPLTPQGITVNADKPMFSPGVDMPAVLRSDGKLMLRGLTLTLSGNDQLINTGKLVNGTLVTRHNAMLVNSGTLDNMVLQADAPLSNEASGRIRLSHADPSHIQALSNSGRLYPGRLSLPGPATNAGSGVILMAPGATLEPGNHRFTNAGEIRVELRPGQHGAPAQTLLALSQGRQAEGEIINTGTMEASDGFAVLRTQNPAGPARILFANRGRIRFSTGHGTTAALQASHDGLDLLNDAGATLEINGDRAIGMFSNGDGQLINRGTINVGQPGSPHTGLVAMALGPDATGTLVNDSTGTIVVHAGQSSAFHIAGSGGKLINRGQVLLQCGDGGTCTRFRDDHTRGQDITGSAEDKTFVFQARIAESPPAARQMSPDGYEIGTTASGGAGTLSADDLSVGNVAINTRFTAGTSARQVVFDKVFVGKNLSGAGNIRATSAVWRAHGHYDADGHIGVTLVKNDYRDLITDASLAPVAGALERSYSSNALFRSLELPGRDEFTRALRQLSGAGIERTLRSTATLEHRFGLMAGTVSEDATGFGVKLLGRGQPGSRLGASAHDMLALQQRFESGTAQLAIRYGFARVSPDGQSRDAALDGHSQFFGVRHVRPLSSGLALESDVGYVLHQYRTQRTLRYGNPLDRHDKKDASRQPQADHRRDLLGSQVNLALAGKAGSVMLEPLLGVKLRYQRDGALKERHGGDFGLRLSSRHQVALDGVLGLRLSHDGRDGKSRGWRLDAQFHARPTLLRHTGQREASLAGAPDARFALAPASGSRFNHDSRLGLRHDGRHSQFSLNGYLGRNDGESDRGMTANWLYRF
;
A
#
# COMPACT_ATOMS: atom_id res chain seq x y z
N MET A 1 -5.53 -21.58 17.29
CA MET A 1 -6.61 -21.44 16.28
C MET A 1 -5.99 -20.88 15.02
N GLU A 2 -6.46 -21.25 13.83
CA GLU A 2 -5.90 -20.74 12.57
C GLU A 2 -6.96 -20.29 11.57
N ALA A 3 -6.68 -19.19 10.86
CA ALA A 3 -7.39 -18.77 9.65
C ALA A 3 -6.53 -19.16 8.44
N SER A 4 -7.02 -20.08 7.62
CA SER A 4 -6.30 -20.60 6.45
C SER A 4 -7.09 -20.33 5.16
N GLY A 5 -6.43 -19.79 4.13
CA GLY A 5 -7.05 -19.51 2.82
C GLY A 5 -7.46 -18.05 2.61
N ALA A 6 -7.61 -17.67 1.34
CA ALA A 6 -8.01 -16.33 0.93
C ALA A 6 -9.39 -15.96 1.48
N GLY A 7 -9.49 -14.83 2.18
CA GLY A 7 -10.72 -14.34 2.79
C GLY A 7 -11.04 -14.91 4.17
N SER A 8 -10.24 -15.85 4.69
CA SER A 8 -10.36 -16.34 6.07
C SER A 8 -9.83 -15.31 7.06
N VAL A 9 -10.64 -14.96 8.06
CA VAL A 9 -10.31 -13.96 9.09
C VAL A 9 -10.54 -14.52 10.49
N LEU A 10 -9.58 -14.33 11.39
CA LEU A 10 -9.72 -14.55 12.83
C LEU A 10 -9.54 -13.22 13.56
N ASP A 11 -10.61 -12.69 14.13
CA ASP A 11 -10.60 -11.45 14.93
C ASP A 11 -10.79 -11.79 16.41
N ASN A 12 -9.75 -11.55 17.22
CA ASN A 12 -9.86 -11.58 18.67
C ASN A 12 -10.26 -10.21 19.23
N SER A 13 -11.54 -10.08 19.59
CA SER A 13 -12.07 -8.92 20.33
C SER A 13 -12.24 -9.18 21.84
N ALA A 14 -11.77 -10.31 22.37
CA ALA A 14 -11.91 -10.72 23.76
C ALA A 14 -10.57 -10.73 24.53
N HIS A 15 -10.65 -10.62 25.86
CA HIS A 15 -9.48 -10.87 26.73
C HIS A 15 -9.22 -12.38 26.76
N LEU A 16 -8.10 -12.84 26.21
CA LEU A 16 -7.74 -14.24 26.11
C LEU A 16 -6.42 -14.54 26.83
N THR A 17 -6.39 -15.67 27.54
CA THR A 17 -5.19 -16.24 28.14
C THR A 17 -4.99 -17.65 27.60
N LEU A 18 -3.89 -17.86 26.87
CA LEU A 18 -3.56 -19.15 26.25
C LEU A 18 -2.50 -19.87 27.08
N HIS A 19 -2.80 -21.12 27.44
CA HIS A 19 -1.88 -21.99 28.17
C HIS A 19 -1.17 -22.97 27.22
N GLY A 20 0.05 -23.37 27.54
CA GLY A 20 0.76 -24.46 26.84
C GLY A 20 1.28 -24.12 25.44
N GLY A 21 1.56 -22.84 25.15
CA GLY A 21 2.17 -22.41 23.88
C GLY A 21 1.23 -22.33 22.68
N ALA A 22 -0.09 -22.43 22.89
CA ALA A 22 -1.09 -22.21 21.85
C ALA A 22 -1.14 -20.73 21.42
N GLY A 23 -1.27 -20.51 20.11
CA GLY A 23 -1.39 -19.19 19.48
C GLY A 23 -2.53 -19.09 18.46
N LEU A 24 -2.73 -17.89 17.93
CA LEU A 24 -3.59 -17.61 16.78
C LEU A 24 -2.70 -17.45 15.54
N ALA A 25 -3.08 -18.07 14.42
CA ALA A 25 -2.27 -18.04 13.20
C ALA A 25 -3.09 -17.70 11.96
N ALA A 26 -2.50 -16.96 11.03
CA ALA A 26 -2.96 -16.82 9.66
C ALA A 26 -2.07 -17.69 8.75
N ARG A 27 -2.67 -18.46 7.84
CA ARG A 27 -1.98 -19.31 6.86
C ARG A 27 -2.55 -19.13 5.46
N ASN A 28 -1.71 -19.30 4.42
CA ASN A 28 -2.13 -19.31 3.02
C ASN A 28 -3.11 -18.18 2.64
N GLN A 29 -2.73 -16.91 2.83
CA GLN A 29 -3.56 -15.72 2.57
C GLN A 29 -4.67 -15.43 3.60
N GLY A 30 -4.60 -16.03 4.80
CA GLY A 30 -5.47 -15.71 5.92
C GLY A 30 -5.11 -14.39 6.63
N LEU A 31 -6.02 -13.92 7.48
CA LEU A 31 -5.84 -12.74 8.33
C LEU A 31 -6.13 -13.08 9.79
N VAL A 32 -5.26 -12.64 10.70
CA VAL A 32 -5.50 -12.67 12.15
C VAL A 32 -5.32 -11.28 12.76
N GLU A 33 -6.32 -10.82 13.51
CA GLU A 33 -6.30 -9.53 14.19
C GLU A 33 -6.55 -9.72 15.69
N ASN A 34 -5.75 -9.04 16.52
CA ASN A 34 -5.97 -8.94 17.96
C ASN A 34 -6.40 -7.53 18.33
N ASN A 35 -7.67 -7.36 18.64
CA ASN A 35 -8.30 -6.09 19.04
C ASN A 35 -8.45 -5.94 20.57
N SER A 36 -7.97 -6.92 21.36
CA SER A 36 -8.06 -6.92 22.84
C SER A 36 -6.79 -7.48 23.49
N GLN A 37 -6.83 -7.85 24.77
CA GLN A 37 -5.67 -8.42 25.46
C GLN A 37 -5.52 -9.91 25.13
N LEU A 38 -4.34 -10.29 24.66
CA LEU A 38 -3.98 -11.68 24.45
C LEU A 38 -2.70 -11.98 25.23
N SER A 39 -2.75 -12.95 26.12
CA SER A 39 -1.63 -13.31 26.96
C SER A 39 -1.33 -14.80 26.93
N SER A 40 -0.07 -15.16 27.13
CA SER A 40 0.31 -16.56 27.37
C SER A 40 1.38 -16.61 28.43
N ARG A 41 1.24 -17.61 29.29
CA ARG A 41 2.19 -17.94 30.34
C ARG A 41 2.63 -19.39 30.15
N LEU A 42 3.90 -19.57 29.87
CA LEU A 42 4.54 -20.87 29.86
C LEU A 42 5.29 -21.03 31.19
N ALA A 43 5.02 -22.14 31.88
CA ALA A 43 5.81 -22.54 33.03
C ALA A 43 6.70 -23.71 32.59
N SER A 44 8.01 -23.58 32.74
CA SER A 44 8.90 -24.73 32.65
C SER A 44 9.08 -25.33 34.04
N THR A 45 8.75 -26.61 34.19
CA THR A 45 8.92 -27.37 35.45
C THR A 45 10.29 -28.04 35.55
N LEU A 46 11.23 -27.73 34.66
CA LEU A 46 12.54 -28.38 34.62
C LEU A 46 13.45 -27.84 35.73
N LEU A 47 13.64 -28.64 36.79
CA LEU A 47 14.39 -28.26 37.99
C LEU A 47 15.83 -28.82 37.99
N ASN A 48 16.11 -29.88 37.22
CA ASN A 48 17.41 -30.55 37.17
C ASN A 48 17.72 -31.22 35.80
N GLU A 49 18.93 -31.76 35.66
CA GLU A 49 19.45 -32.42 34.44
C GLU A 49 18.69 -33.70 34.04
N ALA A 50 18.13 -34.42 35.02
CA ALA A 50 17.34 -35.64 34.78
C ALA A 50 15.94 -35.31 34.23
N ASP A 51 15.36 -34.17 34.65
CA ASP A 51 14.07 -33.70 34.13
C ASP A 51 14.21 -33.23 32.67
N ALA A 52 15.34 -32.63 32.30
CA ALA A 52 15.61 -32.11 30.95
C ALA A 52 15.89 -33.19 29.89
N THR A 53 16.33 -34.38 30.32
CA THR A 53 16.51 -35.54 29.43
C THR A 53 15.20 -36.33 29.23
N MET A 54 14.28 -36.28 30.20
CA MET A 54 12.98 -36.97 30.18
C MET A 54 11.86 -36.14 29.53
N ALA A 55 11.87 -34.82 29.70
CA ALA A 55 10.96 -33.92 29.01
C ALA A 55 11.52 -33.63 27.62
N GLY A 56 10.81 -33.99 26.56
CA GLY A 56 11.17 -33.55 25.21
C GLY A 56 11.36 -32.02 25.12
N PRO A 57 11.96 -31.52 24.03
CA PRO A 57 12.24 -30.08 23.87
C PRO A 57 10.96 -29.27 24.09
N LEU A 58 11.07 -28.19 24.86
CA LEU A 58 9.98 -27.20 25.01
C LEU A 58 9.45 -26.87 23.60
N GLN A 59 8.12 -26.93 23.41
CA GLN A 59 7.53 -26.46 22.16
C GLN A 59 7.56 -24.93 22.19
N GLY A 60 8.13 -24.30 21.17
CA GLY A 60 8.14 -22.84 21.04
C GLY A 60 6.70 -22.30 21.03
N SER A 61 6.50 -21.13 21.63
CA SER A 61 5.20 -20.50 21.82
C SER A 61 5.13 -19.18 21.08
N TYR A 62 3.98 -18.95 20.44
CA TYR A 62 3.63 -17.66 19.89
C TYR A 62 2.18 -17.31 20.22
N LEU A 63 1.89 -16.02 20.32
CA LEU A 63 0.51 -15.54 20.51
C LEU A 63 -0.16 -15.28 19.16
N LEU A 64 0.58 -14.66 18.23
CA LEU A 64 0.12 -14.35 16.89
C LEU A 64 1.16 -14.79 15.85
N ALA A 65 0.72 -15.41 14.76
CA ALA A 65 1.59 -15.77 13.65
C ALA A 65 0.95 -15.47 12.28
N ALA A 66 1.78 -15.05 11.33
CA ALA A 66 1.46 -15.00 9.91
C ALA A 66 2.40 -15.95 9.16
N ILE A 67 1.87 -16.98 8.52
CA ILE A 67 2.65 -18.04 7.89
C ILE A 67 2.24 -18.14 6.42
N ASP A 68 3.22 -18.19 5.52
CA ASP A 68 3.03 -18.30 4.07
C ASP A 68 2.54 -16.99 3.39
N ALA A 69 2.66 -16.96 2.06
CA ALA A 69 2.43 -15.75 1.28
C ALA A 69 0.99 -15.21 1.39
N GLY A 70 0.89 -13.89 1.57
CA GLY A 70 -0.38 -13.18 1.71
C GLY A 70 -1.00 -13.26 3.11
N SER A 71 -0.44 -14.07 4.02
CA SER A 71 -0.95 -14.17 5.39
C SER A 71 -0.54 -12.95 6.21
N THR A 72 -1.47 -12.46 7.03
CA THR A 72 -1.26 -11.25 7.84
C THR A 72 -1.67 -11.46 9.29
N ALA A 73 -0.86 -10.95 10.21
CA ALA A 73 -1.14 -10.90 11.64
C ALA A 73 -1.00 -9.46 12.14
N SER A 74 -2.00 -8.96 12.87
CA SER A 74 -2.00 -7.58 13.40
C SER A 74 -2.36 -7.55 14.88
N ASN A 75 -1.54 -6.93 15.72
CA ASN A 75 -1.88 -6.58 17.10
C ASN A 75 -2.32 -5.11 17.18
N ARG A 76 -3.55 -4.85 17.60
CA ARG A 76 -4.11 -3.49 17.79
C ARG A 76 -4.25 -3.09 19.26
N ARG A 77 -3.93 -3.98 20.21
CA ARG A 77 -4.08 -3.70 21.66
C ARG A 77 -2.88 -4.14 22.49
N SER A 78 -2.87 -5.35 23.05
CA SER A 78 -1.79 -5.79 23.93
C SER A 78 -1.54 -7.28 23.83
N LEU A 79 -0.27 -7.64 23.62
CA LEU A 79 0.25 -9.00 23.75
C LEU A 79 1.11 -9.10 25.00
N THR A 80 0.99 -10.17 25.76
CA THR A 80 1.88 -10.45 26.89
C THR A 80 2.30 -11.90 26.87
N VAL A 81 3.58 -12.15 26.65
CA VAL A 81 4.15 -13.49 26.71
C VAL A 81 5.11 -13.55 27.89
N SER A 82 4.94 -14.54 28.76
CA SER A 82 5.80 -14.72 29.94
C SER A 82 6.24 -16.17 30.04
N LEU A 83 7.52 -16.36 30.33
CA LEU A 83 8.12 -17.68 30.52
C LEU A 83 8.67 -17.79 31.93
N ASP A 84 7.90 -18.38 32.83
CA ASP A 84 8.35 -18.70 34.18
C ASP A 84 9.38 -19.83 34.10
N ASN A 85 10.65 -19.47 34.05
CA ASN A 85 11.75 -20.43 34.07
C ASN A 85 12.55 -20.32 35.37
N ASN A 86 12.73 -21.46 36.04
CA ASN A 86 13.86 -21.73 36.93
C ASN A 86 15.05 -22.40 36.19
N VAL A 87 15.02 -22.41 34.85
CA VAL A 87 15.89 -23.25 34.02
C VAL A 87 17.26 -22.62 33.80
N ALA A 88 18.31 -23.33 34.19
CA ALA A 88 19.68 -23.09 33.72
C ALA A 88 19.82 -23.70 32.31
N ALA A 89 20.33 -22.90 31.36
CA ALA A 89 20.38 -23.20 29.92
C ALA A 89 21.44 -24.26 29.56
N HIS A 90 21.58 -24.70 28.30
CA HIS A 90 22.56 -25.64 27.68
C HIS A 90 23.12 -26.88 28.44
N LYS A 91 23.22 -28.01 27.72
CA LYS A 91 24.25 -29.05 27.91
C LYS A 91 24.91 -29.27 26.54
N THR A 92 26.23 -29.39 26.48
CA THR A 92 26.94 -29.79 25.25
C THR A 92 26.46 -31.19 24.82
N GLY A 93 25.89 -31.29 23.61
CA GLY A 93 25.36 -32.55 23.05
C GLY A 93 23.84 -32.78 23.18
N SER A 94 23.10 -31.90 23.86
CA SER A 94 21.61 -31.94 23.94
C SER A 94 20.98 -30.75 23.20
N PRO A 95 19.72 -30.84 22.72
CA PRO A 95 19.03 -29.70 22.11
C PRO A 95 18.97 -28.52 23.10
N SER A 96 19.33 -27.32 22.65
CA SER A 96 19.39 -26.10 23.45
C SER A 96 18.07 -25.87 24.22
N LEU A 97 18.16 -25.65 25.54
CA LEU A 97 17.01 -25.34 26.41
C LEU A 97 16.46 -23.91 26.14
N VAL A 98 17.32 -22.99 25.69
CA VAL A 98 16.87 -21.73 25.08
C VAL A 98 16.69 -21.97 23.59
N LEU A 99 15.45 -21.89 23.14
CA LEU A 99 15.12 -22.01 21.73
C LEU A 99 15.46 -20.70 21.03
N SER A 100 16.25 -20.80 19.98
CA SER A 100 16.61 -19.66 19.15
C SER A 100 15.38 -18.96 18.58
N GLN A 101 15.28 -17.64 18.79
CA GLN A 101 14.23 -16.83 18.15
C GLN A 101 14.48 -16.67 16.63
N PHE A 102 15.51 -17.31 16.05
CA PHE A 102 15.72 -17.43 14.61
C PHE A 102 15.24 -18.76 14.03
N ASN A 103 14.63 -19.65 14.84
CA ASN A 103 14.16 -20.95 14.37
C ASN A 103 12.66 -20.93 14.03
N ALA A 104 12.31 -21.02 12.74
CA ALA A 104 10.92 -20.99 12.29
C ALA A 104 10.05 -22.15 12.78
N THR A 105 10.64 -23.33 13.05
CA THR A 105 9.89 -24.52 13.49
C THR A 105 9.73 -24.57 15.00
N ARG A 106 10.61 -23.88 15.74
CA ARG A 106 10.60 -23.77 17.20
C ARG A 106 11.02 -22.35 17.63
N PRO A 107 10.15 -21.35 17.43
CA PRO A 107 10.49 -19.92 17.44
C PRO A 107 10.79 -19.31 18.82
N GLY A 108 11.18 -20.11 19.80
CA GLY A 108 11.25 -19.67 21.19
C GLY A 108 9.93 -19.13 21.71
N ASN A 109 9.97 -18.44 22.85
CA ASN A 109 8.79 -17.81 23.44
C ASN A 109 8.62 -16.40 22.84
N THR A 110 8.12 -16.32 21.61
CA THR A 110 8.04 -15.07 20.84
C THR A 110 6.59 -14.63 20.68
N ALA A 111 6.23 -13.43 21.14
CA ALA A 111 4.84 -12.99 21.13
C ALA A 111 4.23 -12.98 19.71
N MET A 112 4.98 -12.52 18.71
CA MET A 112 4.47 -12.40 17.34
C MET A 112 5.45 -12.88 16.27
N LEU A 113 4.94 -13.63 15.29
CA LEU A 113 5.76 -14.26 14.26
C LEU A 113 5.28 -13.98 12.84
N ALA A 114 6.24 -13.80 11.94
CA ALA A 114 6.04 -13.87 10.50
C ALA A 114 6.94 -14.97 9.95
N VAL A 115 6.41 -15.86 9.10
CA VAL A 115 7.13 -17.01 8.56
C VAL A 115 6.82 -17.16 7.06
N ASN A 116 7.85 -17.44 6.24
CA ASN A 116 7.70 -17.78 4.81
C ASN A 116 6.82 -16.83 3.99
N ALA A 117 7.13 -15.53 3.96
CA ALA A 117 6.31 -14.47 3.34
C ALA A 117 5.03 -14.04 4.07
N GLY A 118 4.85 -14.47 5.32
CA GLY A 118 3.90 -13.83 6.23
C GLY A 118 4.30 -12.39 6.58
N THR A 119 3.31 -11.60 6.98
CA THR A 119 3.51 -10.23 7.49
C THR A 119 2.90 -10.09 8.89
N ALA A 120 3.70 -9.66 9.87
CA ALA A 120 3.28 -9.41 11.23
C ALA A 120 3.45 -7.93 11.61
N SER A 121 2.43 -7.33 12.21
CA SER A 121 2.39 -5.90 12.58
C SER A 121 1.93 -5.68 14.02
N ASN A 122 2.70 -4.93 14.81
CA ASN A 122 2.26 -4.35 16.07
C ASN A 122 1.85 -2.89 15.82
N GLU A 123 0.55 -2.58 15.83
CA GLU A 123 0.01 -1.30 15.36
C GLU A 123 0.32 -0.12 16.30
N ALA A 124 0.13 1.10 15.81
CA ALA A 124 0.33 2.31 16.61
C ALA A 124 -0.57 2.31 17.86
N GLY A 125 0.02 2.61 19.02
CA GLY A 125 -0.68 2.60 20.32
C GLY A 125 -0.90 1.21 20.92
N SER A 126 -0.39 0.13 20.30
CA SER A 126 -0.43 -1.22 20.84
C SER A 126 0.87 -1.61 21.56
N THR A 127 0.79 -2.61 22.44
CA THR A 127 1.91 -3.04 23.29
C THR A 127 2.21 -4.53 23.15
N ILE A 128 3.50 -4.89 23.18
CA ILE A 128 3.99 -6.26 23.35
C ILE A 128 4.88 -6.27 24.58
N ARG A 129 4.61 -7.16 25.52
CA ARG A 129 5.45 -7.40 26.69
C ARG A 129 5.94 -8.84 26.66
N ALA A 130 7.25 -9.06 26.67
CA ALA A 130 7.86 -10.38 26.67
C ALA A 130 8.78 -10.52 27.90
N GLU A 131 8.48 -11.48 28.77
CA GLU A 131 9.19 -11.66 30.05
C GLU A 131 9.77 -13.06 30.23
N GLY A 132 10.93 -13.15 30.88
CA GLY A 132 11.67 -14.38 31.13
C GLY A 132 12.83 -14.60 30.16
N VAL A 133 13.83 -15.39 30.58
CA VAL A 133 14.99 -15.73 29.76
C VAL A 133 14.56 -16.45 28.48
N GLY A 134 14.96 -15.94 27.31
CA GLY A 134 14.58 -16.44 25.99
C GLY A 134 13.32 -15.80 25.41
N ALA A 135 12.70 -14.83 26.10
CA ALA A 135 11.49 -14.15 25.64
C ALA A 135 11.76 -13.24 24.43
N GLY A 136 10.87 -13.33 23.44
CA GLY A 136 10.91 -12.60 22.18
C GLY A 136 9.69 -11.69 21.99
N GLY A 137 9.90 -10.48 21.48
CA GLY A 137 8.81 -9.60 21.07
C GLY A 137 8.22 -10.02 19.72
N MET A 138 8.95 -9.74 18.64
CA MET A 138 8.53 -10.09 17.27
C MET A 138 9.66 -10.79 16.49
N SER A 139 9.32 -11.71 15.59
CA SER A 139 10.30 -12.32 14.70
C SER A 139 9.80 -12.49 13.27
N ALA A 140 10.70 -12.26 12.31
CA ALA A 140 10.52 -12.58 10.90
C ALA A 140 11.47 -13.72 10.49
N HIS A 141 10.89 -14.82 10.01
CA HIS A 141 11.61 -16.00 9.54
C HIS A 141 11.40 -16.24 8.04
N GLY A 142 12.49 -16.37 7.28
CA GLY A 142 12.42 -16.79 5.88
C GLY A 142 12.95 -18.22 5.71
N GLY A 143 12.12 -19.12 5.20
CA GLY A 143 12.52 -20.47 4.76
C GLY A 143 12.63 -20.60 3.24
N ASN A 144 12.27 -19.57 2.49
CA ASN A 144 12.31 -19.55 1.03
C ASN A 144 13.06 -18.29 0.52
N PRO A 145 14.16 -18.45 -0.24
CA PRO A 145 14.96 -17.34 -0.77
C PRO A 145 14.21 -16.47 -1.80
N ARG A 146 12.99 -16.84 -2.21
CA ARG A 146 12.20 -16.07 -3.20
C ARG A 146 11.14 -15.18 -2.57
N THR A 147 10.96 -15.26 -1.26
CA THR A 147 9.83 -14.65 -0.58
C THR A 147 10.30 -13.79 0.59
N ARG A 148 9.71 -12.61 0.74
CA ARG A 148 10.05 -11.68 1.80
C ARG A 148 9.12 -11.84 2.99
N THR A 149 9.68 -12.17 4.15
CA THR A 149 8.96 -12.19 5.43
C THR A 149 9.15 -10.86 6.15
N LEU A 150 8.09 -10.28 6.73
CA LEU A 150 8.13 -8.96 7.36
C LEU A 150 7.54 -8.97 8.77
N ALA A 151 8.29 -8.45 9.74
CA ALA A 151 7.80 -8.10 11.07
C ALA A 151 7.97 -6.59 11.30
N ARG A 152 6.91 -5.88 11.69
CA ARG A 152 6.91 -4.42 11.84
C ARG A 152 6.33 -3.99 13.19
N ASN A 153 7.04 -3.13 13.91
CA ASN A 153 6.58 -2.51 15.14
C ASN A 153 6.28 -1.02 14.94
N LEU A 154 5.02 -0.61 15.10
CA LEU A 154 4.56 0.79 15.16
C LEU A 154 4.21 1.22 16.61
N GLY A 155 4.05 0.26 17.51
CA GLY A 155 3.70 0.45 18.93
C GLY A 155 4.91 0.36 19.87
N SER A 156 4.72 -0.21 21.06
CA SER A 156 5.81 -0.44 22.03
C SER A 156 6.07 -1.93 22.24
N ILE A 157 7.34 -2.33 22.20
CA ILE A 157 7.80 -3.65 22.63
C ILE A 157 8.64 -3.47 23.90
N VAL A 158 8.34 -4.23 24.94
CA VAL A 158 9.14 -4.31 26.17
C VAL A 158 9.59 -5.74 26.34
N VAL A 159 10.90 -5.95 26.43
CA VAL A 159 11.48 -7.26 26.73
C VAL A 159 12.30 -7.20 28.02
N ASN A 160 12.08 -8.18 28.90
CA ASN A 160 12.80 -8.29 30.17
C ASN A 160 13.08 -9.76 30.49
N PRO A 161 14.34 -10.20 30.59
CA PRO A 161 14.67 -11.57 30.98
C PRO A 161 14.28 -11.89 32.43
N VAL A 162 14.01 -10.89 33.27
CA VAL A 162 13.62 -11.05 34.68
C VAL A 162 12.11 -11.14 34.84
N ILE A 163 11.66 -12.07 35.69
CA ILE A 163 10.26 -12.15 36.15
C ILE A 163 10.22 -11.95 37.67
N GLY A 164 9.38 -11.03 38.14
CA GLY A 164 9.17 -10.81 39.58
C GLY A 164 10.37 -10.17 40.29
N ARG A 165 10.77 -10.71 41.45
CA ARG A 165 11.82 -10.14 42.35
C ARG A 165 13.21 -10.76 42.14
N GLN A 166 13.53 -11.26 40.95
CA GLN A 166 14.83 -11.86 40.66
C GLN A 166 15.92 -10.77 40.66
N LEU A 167 16.90 -10.87 41.57
CA LEU A 167 17.97 -9.86 41.75
C LEU A 167 19.24 -10.18 40.93
N THR A 168 19.36 -11.40 40.41
CA THR A 168 20.53 -11.84 39.63
C THR A 168 20.07 -12.64 38.43
N LEU A 169 20.48 -12.21 37.24
CA LEU A 169 20.41 -13.04 36.05
C LEU A 169 21.46 -14.14 36.19
N ARG A 170 21.07 -15.41 35.98
CA ARG A 170 22.08 -16.48 35.97
C ARG A 170 22.88 -16.36 34.68
N ASP A 171 24.18 -16.12 34.83
CA ASP A 171 25.10 -15.83 33.73
C ASP A 171 25.51 -17.06 32.92
N SER A 172 24.96 -18.25 33.21
CA SER A 172 25.50 -19.48 32.65
C SER A 172 24.49 -20.61 32.51
N ALA A 173 24.78 -21.48 31.54
CA ALA A 173 24.12 -22.73 31.27
C ALA A 173 24.61 -23.89 32.18
N LEU A 174 23.72 -24.84 32.54
CA LEU A 174 24.01 -26.14 33.19
C LEU A 174 25.28 -26.78 32.60
N SER A 175 26.08 -27.38 33.47
CA SER A 175 27.41 -27.85 33.13
C SER A 175 27.42 -28.89 32.01
N SER A 176 28.49 -28.89 31.21
CA SER A 176 28.96 -30.09 30.54
C SER A 176 29.25 -31.21 31.57
N SER A 177 29.48 -32.43 31.10
CA SER A 177 30.02 -33.54 31.92
C SER A 177 31.32 -33.19 32.67
N ASP A 178 31.93 -32.05 32.36
CA ASP A 178 33.24 -31.63 32.78
C ASP A 178 33.18 -30.45 33.79
N GLY A 179 31.96 -30.01 34.17
CA GLY A 179 31.76 -29.01 35.22
C GLY A 179 31.96 -27.55 34.81
N GLN A 180 32.19 -27.26 33.52
CA GLN A 180 32.38 -25.89 32.99
C GLN A 180 31.03 -25.27 32.61
N TRP A 181 30.81 -24.02 33.06
CA TRP A 181 29.61 -23.21 32.83
C TRP A 181 29.83 -22.31 31.60
N GLU A 182 29.02 -22.43 30.54
CA GLU A 182 29.10 -21.57 29.35
C GLU A 182 28.18 -20.34 29.48
N PRO A 183 28.65 -19.12 29.18
CA PRO A 183 27.81 -17.92 29.20
C PRO A 183 26.75 -17.91 28.10
N LEU A 184 25.57 -17.37 28.40
CA LEU A 184 24.53 -17.12 27.39
C LEU A 184 24.94 -15.99 26.44
N ALA A 185 24.60 -16.12 25.16
CA ALA A 185 24.73 -15.02 24.22
C ALA A 185 23.66 -13.95 24.50
N ALA A 186 23.97 -12.67 24.21
CA ALA A 186 23.07 -11.57 24.54
C ALA A 186 21.63 -11.73 24.00
N HIS A 187 21.46 -12.27 22.79
CA HIS A 187 20.13 -12.49 22.19
C HIS A 187 19.34 -13.65 22.83
N GLU A 188 20.00 -14.50 23.62
CA GLU A 188 19.38 -15.62 24.32
C GLU A 188 18.75 -15.18 25.65
N TYR A 189 19.15 -14.03 26.22
CA TYR A 189 18.49 -13.45 27.38
C TYR A 189 17.08 -12.94 27.04
N ALA A 190 17.00 -12.02 26.08
CA ALA A 190 15.74 -11.47 25.58
C ALA A 190 15.96 -10.80 24.23
N LEU A 191 14.95 -10.77 23.37
CA LEU A 191 15.08 -10.17 22.04
C LEU A 191 13.82 -9.38 21.65
N GLY A 192 13.96 -8.07 21.45
CA GLY A 192 12.84 -7.21 21.04
C GLY A 192 12.28 -7.61 19.68
N MET A 193 13.13 -7.53 18.65
CA MET A 193 12.78 -7.98 17.29
C MET A 193 13.90 -8.79 16.64
N SER A 194 13.55 -9.79 15.83
CA SER A 194 14.53 -10.56 15.06
C SER A 194 14.15 -10.79 13.61
N ALA A 195 15.18 -10.90 12.76
CA ALA A 195 15.04 -11.26 11.36
C ALA A 195 16.08 -12.32 10.98
N GLY A 196 15.65 -13.49 10.50
CA GLY A 196 16.57 -14.49 9.97
C GLY A 196 16.05 -15.90 9.95
N SER A 197 16.92 -16.87 9.69
CA SER A 197 16.63 -18.29 9.89
C SER A 197 17.87 -19.04 10.33
N GLN A 198 17.72 -19.87 11.37
CA GLN A 198 18.59 -20.99 11.65
C GLN A 198 17.87 -22.26 11.19
N ARG A 199 18.39 -22.97 10.18
CA ARG A 199 17.94 -24.35 9.96
C ARG A 199 18.40 -25.18 11.16
N ALA A 200 17.48 -26.00 11.68
CA ALA A 200 17.81 -27.04 12.64
C ALA A 200 18.97 -27.88 12.11
N SER A 201 19.96 -28.11 12.97
CA SER A 201 21.10 -29.01 12.76
C SER A 201 20.68 -30.30 12.07
N GLY A 202 21.23 -30.58 10.88
CA GLY A 202 21.05 -31.89 10.22
C GLY A 202 21.19 -31.96 8.69
N GLY A 203 21.38 -30.85 7.96
CA GLY A 203 21.52 -30.88 6.50
C GLY A 203 22.77 -30.17 6.01
N THR A 204 23.56 -30.84 5.17
CA THR A 204 24.78 -30.37 4.47
C THR A 204 24.55 -29.25 3.45
N GLY A 205 23.42 -28.54 3.52
CA GLY A 205 23.13 -27.40 2.65
C GLY A 205 23.81 -26.15 3.18
N GLY A 206 24.70 -25.54 2.38
CA GLY A 206 25.37 -24.28 2.69
C GLY A 206 24.41 -23.11 2.97
N PRO A 207 24.95 -21.93 3.35
CA PRO A 207 24.15 -20.78 3.78
C PRO A 207 23.11 -20.38 2.71
N GLN A 208 21.83 -20.64 3.00
CA GLN A 208 20.73 -20.22 2.14
C GLN A 208 20.47 -18.72 2.34
N LEU A 209 20.22 -18.01 1.24
CA LEU A 209 19.74 -16.64 1.26
C LEU A 209 18.35 -16.60 1.91
N ILE A 210 18.18 -15.73 2.91
CA ILE A 210 16.94 -15.59 3.68
C ILE A 210 16.51 -14.13 3.61
N HIS A 211 15.34 -13.83 3.03
CA HIS A 211 14.81 -12.46 2.97
C HIS A 211 13.85 -12.18 4.11
N ALA A 212 14.37 -12.11 5.33
CA ALA A 212 13.61 -11.69 6.51
C ALA A 212 13.89 -10.22 6.85
N THR A 213 12.85 -9.44 7.12
CA THR A 213 13.00 -8.05 7.56
C THR A 213 12.25 -7.80 8.87
N ALA A 214 12.93 -7.22 9.85
CA ALA A 214 12.35 -6.64 11.05
C ALA A 214 12.47 -5.12 11.00
N ILE A 215 11.38 -4.39 11.23
CA ILE A 215 11.34 -2.92 11.19
C ILE A 215 10.77 -2.38 12.50
N ASN A 216 11.51 -1.51 13.20
CA ASN A 216 11.02 -0.75 14.33
C ASN A 216 10.74 0.71 13.96
N ASP A 217 9.48 1.11 13.98
CA ASP A 217 9.00 2.50 13.83
C ASP A 217 8.49 3.09 15.14
N GLY A 218 8.29 2.24 16.15
CA GLY A 218 7.82 2.62 17.48
C GLY A 218 8.94 2.61 18.52
N GLN A 219 8.65 2.06 19.69
CA GLN A 219 9.60 1.96 20.79
C GLN A 219 9.93 0.50 21.11
N ILE A 220 11.20 0.18 21.32
CA ILE A 220 11.66 -1.08 21.92
C ILE A 220 12.39 -0.73 23.20
N THR A 221 12.00 -1.31 24.33
CA THR A 221 12.72 -1.19 25.60
C THR A 221 13.27 -2.55 26.01
N VAL A 222 14.57 -2.62 26.24
CA VAL A 222 15.27 -3.82 26.71
C VAL A 222 15.74 -3.57 28.13
N HIS A 223 15.24 -4.38 29.07
CA HIS A 223 15.63 -4.32 30.46
C HIS A 223 16.75 -5.32 30.75
N ASN A 224 17.74 -4.91 31.54
CA ASN A 224 18.77 -5.73 32.17
C ASN A 224 19.69 -6.43 31.15
N ALA A 225 19.25 -7.49 30.47
CA ALA A 225 20.03 -8.19 29.45
C ALA A 225 19.16 -8.54 28.24
N GLY A 226 19.76 -8.55 27.05
CA GLY A 226 19.04 -8.80 25.81
C GLY A 226 19.55 -7.97 24.65
N VAL A 227 18.82 -8.06 23.55
CA VAL A 227 19.07 -7.26 22.36
C VAL A 227 17.77 -6.58 21.90
N GLY A 228 17.87 -5.31 21.50
CA GLY A 228 16.72 -4.58 20.95
C GLY A 228 16.27 -5.16 19.62
N MET A 229 17.18 -5.24 18.66
CA MET A 229 16.93 -5.84 17.35
C MET A 229 18.10 -6.71 16.87
N ALA A 230 17.84 -7.84 16.23
CA ALA A 230 18.89 -8.68 15.67
C ALA A 230 18.59 -9.20 14.25
N ALA A 231 19.63 -9.30 13.42
CA ALA A 231 19.56 -9.88 12.08
C ALA A 231 20.56 -11.03 11.93
N SER A 232 20.10 -12.18 11.44
CA SER A 232 20.94 -13.39 11.27
C SER A 232 20.78 -14.00 9.87
N GLY A 233 21.90 -14.27 9.21
CA GLY A 233 21.94 -14.88 7.87
C GLY A 233 22.00 -13.88 6.73
N LYS A 234 22.65 -14.28 5.62
CA LYS A 234 22.76 -13.46 4.40
C LYS A 234 21.36 -13.16 3.83
N GLY A 235 21.06 -11.87 3.68
CA GLY A 235 19.77 -11.40 3.17
C GLY A 235 18.81 -10.91 4.27
N SER A 236 19.08 -11.22 5.54
CA SER A 236 18.24 -10.78 6.66
C SER A 236 18.59 -9.35 7.09
N MET A 237 17.58 -8.59 7.52
CA MET A 237 17.75 -7.20 7.90
C MET A 237 16.93 -6.81 9.13
N ALA A 238 17.55 -6.06 10.05
CA ALA A 238 16.87 -5.37 11.13
C ALA A 238 17.06 -3.84 10.98
N LEU A 239 15.96 -3.11 10.83
CA LEU A 239 15.91 -1.68 10.57
C LEU A 239 15.26 -0.94 11.74
N ASN A 240 15.99 -0.04 12.38
CA ASN A 240 15.47 0.88 13.41
C ASN A 240 15.22 2.27 12.82
N ARG A 241 13.96 2.71 12.81
CA ARG A 241 13.51 4.10 12.53
C ARG A 241 12.88 4.78 13.74
N GLY A 242 12.54 4.01 14.78
CA GLY A 242 12.02 4.49 16.04
C GLY A 242 13.09 4.56 17.13
N THR A 243 12.70 4.29 18.37
CA THR A 243 13.59 4.35 19.53
C THR A 243 13.85 2.96 20.09
N ILE A 244 15.13 2.61 20.28
CA ILE A 244 15.55 1.47 21.11
C ILE A 244 16.12 2.04 22.41
N ARG A 245 15.57 1.63 23.55
CA ARG A 245 15.99 2.08 24.87
C ARG A 245 16.56 0.90 25.65
N LEU A 246 17.77 1.05 26.17
CA LEU A 246 18.42 0.06 27.03
C LEU A 246 18.40 0.59 28.47
N VAL A 247 17.87 -0.19 29.40
CA VAL A 247 17.72 0.20 30.81
C VAL A 247 18.19 -0.93 31.74
N SER A 248 18.71 -0.56 32.91
CA SER A 248 18.97 -1.51 34.00
C SER A 248 18.03 -1.19 35.15
N ASP A 249 17.37 -2.22 35.69
CA ASP A 249 16.48 -2.09 36.83
C ASP A 249 17.28 -2.07 38.14
N ASP A 250 16.84 -1.25 39.10
CA ASP A 250 17.51 -1.12 40.40
C ASP A 250 17.59 -2.47 41.12
N GLY A 251 18.81 -2.86 41.51
CA GLY A 251 19.07 -4.09 42.26
C GLY A 251 19.18 -5.36 41.40
N VAL A 252 19.09 -5.27 40.06
CA VAL A 252 19.30 -6.41 39.15
C VAL A 252 20.72 -6.42 38.61
N GLN A 253 21.45 -7.53 38.84
CA GLN A 253 22.78 -7.73 38.26
C GLN A 253 22.68 -8.10 36.77
N THR A 254 23.33 -7.29 35.92
CA THR A 254 23.39 -7.48 34.48
C THR A 254 24.71 -8.16 34.07
N PRO A 255 24.67 -9.23 33.26
CA PRO A 255 25.85 -9.88 32.73
C PRO A 255 26.72 -8.92 31.89
N PRO A 256 28.06 -8.99 31.98
CA PRO A 256 28.95 -8.30 31.05
C PRO A 256 28.65 -8.69 29.61
N ASP A 257 28.67 -7.73 28.68
CA ASP A 257 28.37 -7.99 27.26
C ASP A 257 27.02 -8.69 27.02
N GLY A 258 26.05 -8.51 27.93
CA GLY A 258 24.72 -9.09 27.85
C GLY A 258 23.65 -8.17 27.26
N LEU A 259 23.92 -6.88 27.03
CA LEU A 259 22.91 -5.88 26.66
C LEU A 259 23.31 -5.04 25.43
N TYR A 260 22.60 -5.22 24.32
CA TYR A 260 22.85 -4.49 23.07
C TYR A 260 21.61 -3.82 22.45
N GLY A 261 21.83 -2.69 21.77
CA GLY A 261 20.80 -2.06 20.94
C GLY A 261 20.48 -2.91 19.71
N MET A 262 21.49 -3.20 18.90
CA MET A 262 21.35 -4.01 17.68
C MET A 262 22.50 -5.01 17.49
N LEU A 263 22.18 -6.20 16.96
CA LEU A 263 23.12 -7.31 16.77
C LEU A 263 23.05 -7.90 15.35
N ALA A 264 24.18 -8.04 14.66
CA ALA A 264 24.25 -8.73 13.37
C ALA A 264 25.04 -10.04 13.46
N LEU A 265 24.44 -11.13 12.98
CA LEU A 265 24.97 -12.49 13.03
C LEU A 265 25.03 -13.09 11.61
N ASN A 266 26.00 -13.97 11.34
CA ASN A 266 26.03 -14.83 10.15
C ASN A 266 25.78 -14.11 8.80
N GLY A 267 26.29 -12.90 8.60
CA GLY A 267 26.05 -12.12 7.38
C GLY A 267 24.77 -11.26 7.35
N GLY A 268 24.07 -11.11 8.48
CA GLY A 268 22.90 -10.24 8.62
C GLY A 268 23.26 -8.75 8.58
N LEU A 269 22.25 -7.92 8.28
CA LEU A 269 22.37 -6.46 8.21
C LEU A 269 21.58 -5.78 9.33
N ILE A 270 22.24 -4.94 10.12
CA ILE A 270 21.57 -4.03 11.07
C ILE A 270 21.69 -2.58 10.59
N VAL A 271 20.57 -1.85 10.63
CA VAL A 271 20.46 -0.46 10.17
C VAL A 271 19.78 0.39 11.24
N ASN A 272 20.47 1.39 11.77
CA ASN A 272 19.84 2.48 12.51
C ASN A 272 19.66 3.68 11.56
N ALA A 273 18.45 3.89 11.06
CA ALA A 273 18.13 4.94 10.08
C ALA A 273 18.22 6.35 10.66
N ARG A 274 18.12 7.40 9.83
CA ARG A 274 18.23 8.81 10.25
C ARG A 274 17.25 9.19 11.35
N GLU A 275 16.03 8.66 11.28
CA GLU A 275 14.97 8.86 12.26
C GLU A 275 15.20 8.06 13.55
N GLY A 276 15.99 6.99 13.46
CA GLY A 276 16.23 6.05 14.55
C GLY A 276 17.09 6.63 15.67
N SER A 277 16.78 6.24 16.90
CA SER A 277 17.57 6.54 18.09
C SER A 277 17.83 5.30 18.93
N ILE A 278 19.08 5.11 19.37
CA ILE A 278 19.45 4.13 20.39
C ILE A 278 19.85 4.89 21.65
N ASP A 279 19.07 4.76 22.71
CA ASP A 279 19.21 5.47 23.98
C ASP A 279 19.63 4.48 25.08
N MET A 280 20.83 4.65 25.59
CA MET A 280 21.38 3.83 26.67
C MET A 280 21.29 4.59 27.99
N ASP A 281 20.32 4.19 28.82
CA ASP A 281 20.14 4.70 30.18
C ASP A 281 20.71 3.70 31.19
N THR A 282 21.90 3.20 30.90
CA THR A 282 22.61 2.21 31.71
C THR A 282 24.12 2.25 31.40
N PRO A 283 24.99 2.04 32.39
CA PRO A 283 26.44 2.01 32.17
C PRO A 283 26.94 0.75 31.45
N VAL A 284 26.16 -0.34 31.40
CA VAL A 284 26.60 -1.64 30.84
C VAL A 284 26.10 -1.90 29.42
N GLY A 285 25.16 -1.09 28.92
CA GLY A 285 24.59 -1.24 27.59
C GLY A 285 25.55 -0.80 26.49
N LYS A 286 25.51 -1.51 25.35
CA LYS A 286 26.25 -1.19 24.13
C LYS A 286 25.31 -0.99 22.94
N ALA A 287 25.64 -0.10 22.01
CA ALA A 287 24.76 0.18 20.86
C ALA A 287 24.74 -0.95 19.84
N PHE A 288 25.91 -1.45 19.43
CA PHE A 288 26.04 -2.40 18.32
C PHE A 288 26.97 -3.56 18.63
N ARG A 289 26.66 -4.74 18.09
CA ARG A 289 27.57 -5.90 18.03
C ARG A 289 27.48 -6.58 16.66
N LEU A 290 28.62 -7.02 16.15
CA LEU A 290 28.76 -7.70 14.87
C LEU A 290 29.58 -8.97 15.07
N ASP A 291 29.08 -10.09 14.55
CA ASP A 291 29.83 -11.35 14.41
C ASP A 291 30.38 -11.50 12.98
N SER A 292 31.01 -12.64 12.65
CA SER A 292 31.71 -12.84 11.38
C SER A 292 30.80 -12.63 10.15
N GLY A 293 31.13 -11.58 9.38
CA GLY A 293 30.40 -11.17 8.17
C GLY A 293 29.18 -10.28 8.40
N GLY A 294 28.82 -9.95 9.65
CA GLY A 294 27.73 -9.02 9.96
C GLY A 294 28.01 -7.59 9.46
N MET A 295 26.95 -6.88 9.06
CA MET A 295 27.04 -5.51 8.52
C MET A 295 26.25 -4.52 9.38
N LEU A 296 26.81 -3.33 9.59
CA LEU A 296 26.20 -2.22 10.33
C LEU A 296 26.07 -0.98 9.45
N ILE A 297 24.92 -0.33 9.48
CA ILE A 297 24.71 1.03 8.99
C ILE A 297 24.11 1.85 10.11
N ASN A 298 24.79 2.92 10.51
CA ASN A 298 24.22 3.90 11.44
C ASN A 298 24.11 5.25 10.73
N GLN A 299 22.90 5.79 10.66
CA GLN A 299 22.57 7.14 10.21
C GLN A 299 21.78 7.91 11.29
N GLY A 300 21.34 7.21 12.34
CA GLY A 300 20.57 7.73 13.45
C GLY A 300 21.42 8.14 14.64
N LYS A 301 20.72 8.49 15.73
CA LYS A 301 21.34 8.95 16.98
C LYS A 301 21.69 7.76 17.87
N VAL A 302 22.86 7.81 18.49
CA VAL A 302 23.25 6.92 19.60
C VAL A 302 23.54 7.81 20.80
N ARG A 303 22.86 7.57 21.92
CA ARG A 303 22.96 8.40 23.12
C ARG A 303 23.22 7.58 24.37
N VAL A 304 23.99 8.14 25.31
CA VAL A 304 24.19 7.64 26.68
C VAL A 304 23.82 8.75 27.64
N GLY A 305 22.90 8.49 28.59
CA GLY A 305 22.46 9.50 29.56
C GLY A 305 21.94 10.79 28.91
N GLY A 306 21.29 10.69 27.74
CA GLY A 306 20.79 11.83 26.96
C GLY A 306 21.81 12.54 26.06
N HIS A 307 23.11 12.23 26.16
CA HIS A 307 24.17 12.84 25.37
C HIS A 307 24.57 11.97 24.16
N SER A 308 24.92 12.58 23.03
CA SER A 308 25.39 11.88 21.84
C SER A 308 26.70 11.15 22.08
N LEU A 309 26.78 9.89 21.65
CA LEU A 309 27.95 9.03 21.75
C LEU A 309 28.76 9.04 20.45
N SER A 310 30.08 9.08 20.53
CA SER A 310 30.96 8.92 19.35
C SER A 310 31.30 7.44 19.09
N ALA A 311 31.67 7.13 17.83
CA ALA A 311 31.98 5.76 17.41
C ALA A 311 33.18 5.11 18.12
N GLY A 312 34.07 5.93 18.71
CA GLY A 312 35.24 5.45 19.47
C GLY A 312 34.94 5.11 20.94
N HIS A 313 33.74 5.36 21.44
CA HIS A 313 33.39 5.06 22.83
C HIS A 313 33.15 3.56 23.04
N SER A 314 33.52 3.00 24.21
CA SER A 314 33.37 1.56 24.53
C SER A 314 31.92 1.07 24.43
N GLN A 315 30.96 1.91 24.83
CA GLN A 315 29.52 1.65 24.70
C GLN A 315 28.98 1.72 23.26
N TRP A 316 29.81 2.08 22.27
CA TRP A 316 29.45 1.90 20.87
C TRP A 316 29.44 0.42 20.47
N GLY A 317 30.34 -0.37 21.08
CA GLY A 317 30.47 -1.82 20.89
C GLY A 317 31.35 -2.21 19.69
N ALA A 318 30.82 -2.10 18.47
CA ALA A 318 31.50 -2.57 17.24
C ALA A 318 32.46 -1.52 16.64
N ALA A 319 33.61 -1.29 17.27
CA ALA A 319 34.51 -0.17 16.96
C ALA A 319 35.44 -0.33 15.72
N THR A 320 35.25 -1.32 14.83
CA THR A 320 36.16 -1.50 13.66
C THR A 320 35.53 -1.53 12.27
N ASN A 321 34.20 -1.49 12.15
CA ASN A 321 33.51 -1.41 10.83
C ASN A 321 32.41 -0.33 10.79
N ALA A 322 32.38 0.57 11.77
CA ALA A 322 31.27 1.51 11.99
C ALA A 322 31.26 2.75 11.07
N GLU A 323 32.23 2.91 10.15
CA GLU A 323 32.37 4.09 9.29
C GLU A 323 31.54 4.06 7.98
N LEU A 324 30.39 3.39 7.98
CA LEU A 324 29.31 3.70 7.01
C LEU A 324 28.46 4.91 7.45
N THR A 325 28.84 5.54 8.56
CA THR A 325 28.35 6.85 8.98
C THR A 325 28.93 7.93 8.05
N GLU A 326 28.04 8.65 7.36
CA GLU A 326 28.22 9.95 6.68
C GLU A 326 28.54 10.05 5.17
N ASP A 327 29.05 9.05 4.44
CA ASP A 327 29.46 9.27 3.02
C ASP A 327 28.37 9.11 1.93
N PHE A 328 27.13 8.75 2.26
CA PHE A 328 26.00 9.05 1.36
C PHE A 328 25.48 10.48 1.58
N ALA A 329 26.40 11.44 1.76
CA ALA A 329 26.13 12.87 1.68
C ALA A 329 26.10 13.33 0.21
N LEU A 330 25.27 12.68 -0.61
CA LEU A 330 24.84 13.23 -1.88
C LEU A 330 23.37 13.62 -1.70
N GLY A 331 23.18 14.88 -1.31
CA GLY A 331 21.87 15.49 -1.23
C GLY A 331 21.08 15.22 -2.52
N LYS A 332 19.80 14.88 -2.36
CA LYS A 332 18.74 14.92 -3.39
C LYS A 332 19.25 14.85 -4.85
N GLY A 333 19.71 13.68 -5.30
CA GLY A 333 19.89 13.41 -6.74
C GLY A 333 21.27 13.65 -7.35
N LEU A 334 22.35 13.75 -6.57
CA LEU A 334 23.71 13.77 -7.13
C LEU A 334 24.20 12.35 -7.50
N PRO A 335 24.96 12.18 -8.60
CA PRO A 335 25.49 10.88 -9.03
C PRO A 335 26.62 10.38 -8.11
N LEU A 336 26.66 9.06 -7.84
CA LEU A 336 27.76 8.33 -7.18
C LEU A 336 29.13 8.74 -7.72
N THR A 337 29.20 8.96 -9.04
CA THR A 337 30.35 9.54 -9.71
C THR A 337 29.86 10.50 -10.79
N PRO A 338 30.27 11.79 -10.77
CA PRO A 338 29.98 12.71 -11.86
C PRO A 338 30.72 12.31 -13.15
N GLN A 339 30.16 12.67 -14.30
CA GLN A 339 30.75 12.40 -15.60
C GLN A 339 32.20 12.91 -15.68
N GLY A 340 33.11 12.08 -16.20
CA GLY A 340 34.54 12.41 -16.35
C GLY A 340 35.38 12.33 -15.07
N ILE A 341 34.77 12.10 -13.90
CA ILE A 341 35.48 11.98 -12.62
C ILE A 341 35.75 10.51 -12.29
N THR A 342 36.94 10.24 -11.74
CA THR A 342 37.25 8.94 -11.12
C THR A 342 37.17 9.06 -9.61
N VAL A 343 36.38 8.19 -8.98
CA VAL A 343 36.27 8.04 -7.53
C VAL A 343 36.81 6.67 -7.15
N ASN A 344 37.69 6.64 -6.15
CA ASN A 344 38.18 5.42 -5.55
C ASN A 344 37.39 5.16 -4.27
N ALA A 345 36.80 3.98 -4.14
CA ALA A 345 36.22 3.57 -2.87
C ALA A 345 37.35 3.16 -1.93
N ASP A 346 37.35 3.74 -0.74
CA ASP A 346 38.28 3.38 0.34
C ASP A 346 37.59 2.53 1.43
N LYS A 347 36.25 2.38 1.34
CA LYS A 347 35.42 1.54 2.21
C LYS A 347 34.23 0.94 1.45
N PRO A 348 33.61 -0.16 1.93
CA PRO A 348 32.38 -0.69 1.35
C PRO A 348 31.29 0.38 1.29
N MET A 349 30.38 0.27 0.33
CA MET A 349 29.31 1.24 0.09
C MET A 349 27.95 0.55 0.17
N PHE A 350 26.95 1.25 0.72
CA PHE A 350 25.60 0.71 0.84
C PHE A 350 24.54 1.76 0.47
N SER A 351 23.56 1.38 -0.33
CA SER A 351 22.53 2.30 -0.83
C SER A 351 21.61 2.88 0.27
N PRO A 352 21.18 4.15 0.17
CA PRO A 352 20.45 4.80 1.24
C PRO A 352 18.98 4.37 1.36
N GLY A 353 18.40 3.70 0.34
CA GLY A 353 16.96 3.58 0.18
C GLY A 353 16.33 2.29 0.71
N VAL A 354 16.86 1.81 1.84
CA VAL A 354 16.22 0.73 2.61
C VAL A 354 14.76 1.06 2.96
N ASP A 355 14.42 2.35 3.09
CA ASP A 355 13.09 2.84 3.43
C ASP A 355 12.37 3.61 2.30
N MET A 356 13.10 4.42 1.54
CA MET A 356 12.58 5.16 0.38
C MET A 356 13.43 4.81 -0.84
N PRO A 357 12.85 4.29 -1.94
CA PRO A 357 13.60 3.89 -3.12
C PRO A 357 14.53 5.02 -3.60
N ALA A 358 15.82 4.74 -3.69
CA ALA A 358 16.82 5.67 -4.17
C ALA A 358 17.25 5.30 -5.59
N VAL A 359 17.36 6.31 -6.45
CA VAL A 359 18.00 6.16 -7.77
C VAL A 359 19.44 6.66 -7.66
N LEU A 360 20.38 5.74 -7.65
CA LEU A 360 21.81 6.00 -7.67
C LEU A 360 22.28 6.05 -9.12
N ARG A 361 23.03 7.09 -9.48
CA ARG A 361 23.60 7.22 -10.82
C ARG A 361 25.11 7.12 -10.76
N SER A 362 25.73 6.27 -11.57
CA SER A 362 27.19 6.28 -11.75
C SER A 362 27.47 6.74 -13.17
N ASP A 363 27.80 8.02 -13.34
CA ASP A 363 28.03 8.64 -14.65
C ASP A 363 29.54 8.81 -14.96
N GLY A 364 30.41 8.76 -13.94
CA GLY A 364 31.88 8.74 -14.03
C GLY A 364 32.48 7.33 -13.85
N LYS A 365 33.71 7.24 -13.33
CA LYS A 365 34.39 5.97 -13.02
C LYS A 365 34.43 5.74 -11.51
N LEU A 366 33.83 4.66 -11.02
CA LEU A 366 33.95 4.20 -9.63
C LEU A 366 34.86 2.96 -9.56
N MET A 367 36.00 3.07 -8.87
CA MET A 367 36.91 1.95 -8.61
C MET A 367 36.63 1.40 -7.21
N LEU A 368 36.09 0.18 -7.12
CA LEU A 368 35.75 -0.43 -5.84
C LEU A 368 36.96 -1.08 -5.14
N ARG A 369 38.08 -1.32 -5.84
CA ARG A 369 39.34 -1.86 -5.25
C ARG A 369 39.15 -3.15 -4.42
N GLY A 370 38.25 -4.03 -4.84
CA GLY A 370 37.91 -5.28 -4.13
C GLY A 370 36.82 -5.12 -3.07
N LEU A 371 36.34 -3.90 -2.82
CA LEU A 371 35.26 -3.61 -1.88
C LEU A 371 33.89 -3.95 -2.48
N THR A 372 32.88 -3.95 -1.61
CA THR A 372 31.50 -4.27 -1.97
C THR A 372 30.63 -3.01 -2.04
N LEU A 373 29.88 -2.86 -3.13
CA LEU A 373 28.73 -1.96 -3.24
C LEU A 373 27.45 -2.78 -3.07
N THR A 374 26.66 -2.49 -2.04
CA THR A 374 25.40 -3.20 -1.78
C THR A 374 24.21 -2.29 -2.03
N LEU A 375 23.28 -2.76 -2.84
CA LEU A 375 21.98 -2.16 -3.10
C LEU A 375 20.92 -3.00 -2.38
N SER A 376 20.00 -2.36 -1.68
CA SER A 376 18.93 -3.03 -0.96
C SER A 376 17.62 -2.24 -1.05
N GLY A 377 16.50 -2.87 -0.73
CA GLY A 377 15.17 -2.30 -0.94
C GLY A 377 14.84 -2.20 -2.44
N ASN A 378 13.95 -1.29 -2.81
CA ASN A 378 13.60 -1.04 -4.22
C ASN A 378 14.57 -0.03 -4.89
N ASP A 379 15.82 0.02 -4.43
CA ASP A 379 16.81 0.95 -4.96
C ASP A 379 17.18 0.61 -6.40
N GLN A 380 17.46 1.63 -7.19
CA GLN A 380 17.90 1.47 -8.56
C GLN A 380 19.30 2.05 -8.73
N LEU A 381 20.23 1.26 -9.25
CA LEU A 381 21.49 1.77 -9.76
C LEU A 381 21.40 1.89 -11.28
N ILE A 382 21.58 3.12 -11.77
CA ILE A 382 21.74 3.43 -13.19
C ILE A 382 23.23 3.69 -13.43
N ASN A 383 23.91 2.75 -14.07
CA ASN A 383 25.30 2.96 -14.49
C ASN A 383 25.35 3.42 -15.95
N THR A 384 25.78 4.66 -16.19
CA THR A 384 26.10 5.18 -17.53
C THR A 384 27.61 5.34 -17.74
N GLY A 385 28.40 5.31 -16.66
CA GLY A 385 29.85 5.45 -16.62
C GLY A 385 30.58 4.10 -16.52
N LYS A 386 31.53 3.96 -15.59
CA LYS A 386 32.32 2.74 -15.36
C LYS A 386 32.34 2.33 -13.89
N LEU A 387 31.89 1.12 -13.55
CA LEU A 387 32.16 0.50 -12.23
C LEU A 387 33.18 -0.62 -12.41
N VAL A 388 34.25 -0.59 -11.63
CA VAL A 388 35.37 -1.52 -11.84
C VAL A 388 35.92 -2.14 -10.55
N ASN A 389 36.40 -3.38 -10.66
CA ASN A 389 37.17 -4.11 -9.64
C ASN A 389 36.50 -4.19 -8.26
N GLY A 390 35.39 -4.92 -8.13
CA GLY A 390 34.77 -5.17 -6.84
C GLY A 390 33.51 -6.03 -6.94
N THR A 391 32.75 -6.07 -5.85
CA THR A 391 31.50 -6.86 -5.77
C THR A 391 30.30 -5.92 -5.75
N LEU A 392 29.33 -6.16 -6.64
CA LEU A 392 28.02 -5.50 -6.59
C LEU A 392 26.98 -6.51 -6.10
N VAL A 393 26.33 -6.19 -5.00
CA VAL A 393 25.28 -7.00 -4.39
C VAL A 393 23.95 -6.28 -4.55
N THR A 394 22.92 -6.92 -5.10
CA THR A 394 21.54 -6.38 -5.08
C THR A 394 20.67 -7.29 -4.24
N ARG A 395 19.90 -6.72 -3.30
CA ARG A 395 18.97 -7.45 -2.42
C ARG A 395 17.59 -6.81 -2.43
N HIS A 396 16.56 -7.55 -2.00
CA HIS A 396 15.21 -7.02 -1.68
C HIS A 396 14.53 -6.19 -2.79
N ASN A 397 14.70 -6.59 -4.07
CA ASN A 397 14.20 -5.95 -5.31
C ASN A 397 15.04 -4.81 -5.89
N ALA A 398 16.25 -4.58 -5.40
CA ALA A 398 17.09 -3.53 -5.95
C ALA A 398 17.42 -3.81 -7.42
N MET A 399 17.18 -2.85 -8.30
CA MET A 399 17.37 -3.01 -9.74
C MET A 399 18.72 -2.46 -10.18
N LEU A 400 19.37 -3.15 -11.11
CA LEU A 400 20.53 -2.64 -11.83
C LEU A 400 20.17 -2.41 -13.29
N VAL A 401 20.34 -1.17 -13.75
CA VAL A 401 20.29 -0.80 -15.16
C VAL A 401 21.68 -0.35 -15.59
N ASN A 402 22.26 -1.06 -16.55
CA ASN A 402 23.59 -0.77 -17.07
C ASN A 402 23.51 -0.34 -18.53
N SER A 403 23.85 0.92 -18.79
CA SER A 403 24.09 1.48 -20.13
C SER A 403 25.55 1.91 -20.34
N GLY A 404 26.36 1.87 -19.27
CA GLY A 404 27.82 2.07 -19.26
C GLY A 404 28.61 0.76 -19.20
N THR A 405 29.73 0.75 -18.48
CA THR A 405 30.61 -0.42 -18.31
C THR A 405 30.66 -0.93 -16.87
N LEU A 406 30.46 -2.24 -16.67
CA LEU A 406 30.88 -2.97 -15.48
C LEU A 406 32.12 -3.78 -15.86
N ASP A 407 33.24 -3.62 -15.16
CA ASP A 407 34.53 -4.21 -15.55
C ASP A 407 35.21 -4.95 -14.41
N ASN A 408 35.50 -6.24 -14.59
CA ASN A 408 36.06 -7.11 -13.54
C ASN A 408 35.20 -7.12 -12.26
N MET A 409 33.89 -7.20 -12.43
CA MET A 409 32.93 -7.17 -11.33
C MET A 409 32.50 -8.57 -10.94
N VAL A 410 32.34 -8.82 -9.64
CA VAL A 410 31.57 -9.96 -9.13
C VAL A 410 30.14 -9.47 -8.91
N LEU A 411 29.18 -10.07 -9.59
CA LEU A 411 27.76 -9.74 -9.39
C LEU A 411 27.13 -10.79 -8.48
N GLN A 412 26.53 -10.34 -7.39
CA GLN A 412 25.70 -11.16 -6.50
C GLN A 412 24.31 -10.52 -6.49
N ALA A 413 23.62 -10.66 -7.62
CA ALA A 413 22.40 -9.93 -7.90
C ALA A 413 21.15 -10.80 -7.63
N ASP A 414 20.54 -10.64 -6.46
CA ASP A 414 19.29 -11.34 -6.07
C ASP A 414 18.04 -10.74 -6.77
N ALA A 415 18.21 -9.76 -7.65
CA ALA A 415 17.13 -9.00 -8.29
C ALA A 415 17.40 -8.80 -9.80
N PRO A 416 16.41 -8.35 -10.59
CA PRO A 416 16.56 -8.22 -12.04
C PRO A 416 17.66 -7.24 -12.44
N LEU A 417 18.49 -7.68 -13.39
CA LEU A 417 19.52 -6.88 -14.01
C LEU A 417 19.16 -6.65 -15.49
N SER A 418 19.18 -5.39 -15.91
CA SER A 418 19.06 -4.99 -17.30
C SER A 418 20.38 -4.42 -17.81
N ASN A 419 20.92 -5.02 -18.86
CA ASN A 419 22.05 -4.48 -19.62
C ASN A 419 21.50 -3.93 -20.95
N GLU A 420 21.45 -2.61 -21.07
CA GLU A 420 20.92 -1.92 -22.25
C GLU A 420 21.86 -2.06 -23.45
N ALA A 421 21.43 -1.65 -24.65
CA ALA A 421 22.16 -1.85 -25.89
C ALA A 421 23.59 -1.27 -25.91
N SER A 422 23.81 -0.12 -25.25
CA SER A 422 25.14 0.49 -25.09
C SER A 422 25.97 -0.14 -23.95
N GLY A 423 25.33 -0.94 -23.11
CA GLY A 423 25.91 -1.49 -21.89
C GLY A 423 26.92 -2.60 -22.16
N ARG A 424 28.02 -2.57 -21.41
CA ARG A 424 29.06 -3.60 -21.40
C ARG A 424 29.26 -4.15 -19.99
N ILE A 425 29.17 -5.47 -19.83
CA ILE A 425 29.42 -6.14 -18.55
C ILE A 425 30.55 -7.14 -18.75
N ARG A 426 31.64 -7.01 -17.97
CA ARG A 426 32.69 -8.01 -17.86
C ARG A 426 32.82 -8.48 -16.42
N LEU A 427 32.48 -9.75 -16.22
CA LEU A 427 32.50 -10.39 -14.91
C LEU A 427 33.90 -10.88 -14.56
N SER A 428 34.16 -11.05 -13.26
CA SER A 428 35.36 -11.71 -12.76
C SER A 428 35.37 -13.19 -13.17
N HIS A 429 36.56 -13.72 -13.49
CA HIS A 429 36.79 -15.15 -13.68
C HIS A 429 37.23 -15.86 -12.39
N ALA A 430 37.74 -15.11 -11.40
CA ALA A 430 38.24 -15.67 -10.15
C ALA A 430 37.10 -16.12 -9.24
N ASP A 431 36.03 -15.32 -9.17
CA ASP A 431 34.88 -15.57 -8.32
C ASP A 431 33.61 -15.72 -9.16
N PRO A 432 32.75 -16.72 -8.85
CA PRO A 432 31.51 -16.92 -9.57
C PRO A 432 30.53 -15.77 -9.32
N SER A 433 29.84 -15.36 -10.39
CA SER A 433 28.75 -14.40 -10.32
C SER A 433 27.39 -15.11 -10.35
N HIS A 434 26.41 -14.42 -9.78
CA HIS A 434 25.04 -14.85 -9.65
C HIS A 434 24.12 -13.70 -10.08
N ILE A 435 23.17 -13.99 -10.99
CA ILE A 435 22.17 -13.01 -11.41
C ILE A 435 20.81 -13.71 -11.42
N GLN A 436 19.91 -13.28 -10.53
CA GLN A 436 18.60 -13.89 -10.35
C GLN A 436 17.76 -13.82 -11.64
N ALA A 437 17.73 -12.68 -12.32
CA ALA A 437 17.08 -12.53 -13.62
C ALA A 437 17.86 -11.55 -14.50
N LEU A 438 18.03 -11.89 -15.78
CA LEU A 438 18.87 -11.15 -16.72
C LEU A 438 18.09 -10.75 -17.97
N SER A 439 18.16 -9.47 -18.33
CA SER A 439 17.83 -8.97 -19.66
C SER A 439 19.08 -8.35 -20.27
N ASN A 440 19.65 -8.97 -21.30
CA ASN A 440 20.85 -8.49 -21.98
C ASN A 440 20.51 -8.02 -23.40
N SER A 441 20.62 -6.71 -23.65
CA SER A 441 20.55 -6.09 -24.98
C SER A 441 21.89 -5.56 -25.48
N GLY A 442 22.90 -5.47 -24.60
CA GLY A 442 24.27 -5.04 -24.89
C GLY A 442 25.29 -6.19 -24.90
N ARG A 443 26.54 -5.92 -24.49
CA ARG A 443 27.64 -6.90 -24.48
C ARG A 443 27.89 -7.48 -23.09
N LEU A 444 27.88 -8.81 -22.97
CA LEU A 444 28.21 -9.54 -21.75
C LEU A 444 29.42 -10.45 -21.96
N TYR A 445 30.41 -10.34 -21.08
CA TYR A 445 31.59 -11.19 -20.98
C TYR A 445 31.48 -11.94 -19.65
N PRO A 446 30.89 -13.14 -19.63
CA PRO A 446 30.73 -13.90 -18.41
C PRO A 446 32.05 -14.51 -17.96
N GLY A 447 32.22 -14.64 -16.64
CA GLY A 447 33.10 -15.64 -16.06
C GLY A 447 32.29 -16.92 -15.84
N ARG A 448 32.28 -17.44 -14.61
CA ARG A 448 31.28 -18.42 -14.21
C ARG A 448 30.01 -17.69 -13.75
N LEU A 449 28.91 -17.82 -14.49
CA LEU A 449 27.66 -17.09 -14.22
C LEU A 449 26.48 -18.04 -14.01
N SER A 450 25.92 -18.03 -12.80
CA SER A 450 24.68 -18.74 -12.46
C SER A 450 23.44 -17.87 -12.72
N LEU A 451 22.45 -18.44 -13.40
CA LEU A 451 21.20 -17.78 -13.78
C LEU A 451 20.00 -18.58 -13.24
N PRO A 452 19.69 -18.53 -11.93
CA PRO A 452 18.64 -19.34 -11.32
C PRO A 452 17.22 -18.99 -11.78
N GLY A 453 16.96 -17.77 -12.26
CA GLY A 453 15.66 -17.29 -12.75
C GLY A 453 15.64 -17.02 -14.26
N PRO A 454 14.60 -16.34 -14.78
CA PRO A 454 14.46 -16.07 -16.20
C PRO A 454 15.61 -15.23 -16.75
N ALA A 455 16.17 -15.66 -17.88
CA ALA A 455 17.28 -14.95 -18.54
C ALA A 455 17.02 -14.84 -20.05
N THR A 456 17.19 -13.63 -20.57
CA THR A 456 17.01 -13.33 -22.00
C THR A 456 18.21 -12.56 -22.53
N ASN A 457 18.84 -13.09 -23.58
CA ASN A 457 19.71 -12.34 -24.47
C ASN A 457 18.86 -11.83 -25.64
N ALA A 458 18.53 -10.54 -25.66
CA ALA A 458 17.67 -9.91 -26.67
C ALA A 458 18.34 -9.89 -28.05
N GLY A 459 17.59 -9.56 -29.11
CA GLY A 459 18.08 -9.60 -30.50
C GLY A 459 19.33 -8.76 -30.78
N SER A 460 19.54 -7.66 -30.06
CA SER A 460 20.76 -6.84 -30.13
C SER A 460 21.89 -7.30 -29.20
N GLY A 461 21.59 -8.22 -28.27
CA GLY A 461 22.49 -8.66 -27.23
C GLY A 461 23.56 -9.61 -27.73
N VAL A 462 24.79 -9.43 -27.24
CA VAL A 462 25.95 -10.27 -27.59
C VAL A 462 26.60 -10.79 -26.31
N ILE A 463 26.73 -12.11 -26.19
CA ILE A 463 27.48 -12.77 -25.12
C ILE A 463 28.76 -13.36 -25.70
N LEU A 464 29.91 -13.00 -25.11
CA LEU A 464 31.24 -13.37 -25.61
C LEU A 464 31.93 -14.28 -24.60
N MET A 465 32.07 -15.55 -24.97
CA MET A 465 32.62 -16.60 -24.12
C MET A 465 34.14 -16.69 -24.27
N ALA A 466 34.86 -16.54 -23.16
CA ALA A 466 36.32 -16.71 -23.08
C ALA A 466 36.68 -18.03 -22.36
N PRO A 467 37.96 -18.47 -22.34
CA PRO A 467 38.37 -19.63 -21.56
C PRO A 467 38.00 -19.49 -20.07
N GLY A 468 37.44 -20.54 -19.48
CA GLY A 468 36.86 -20.53 -18.12
C GLY A 468 35.47 -19.87 -17.98
N ALA A 469 34.91 -19.25 -19.02
CA ALA A 469 33.55 -18.73 -19.02
C ALA A 469 32.51 -19.84 -19.21
N THR A 470 31.44 -19.81 -18.42
CA THR A 470 30.30 -20.74 -18.51
C THR A 470 29.02 -20.03 -18.05
N LEU A 471 27.93 -20.19 -18.80
CA LEU A 471 26.59 -19.84 -18.34
C LEU A 471 25.92 -21.08 -17.73
N GLU A 472 25.33 -20.94 -16.55
CA GLU A 472 24.65 -22.01 -15.83
C GLU A 472 23.16 -21.67 -15.62
N PRO A 473 22.28 -21.93 -16.61
CA PRO A 473 20.85 -21.68 -16.48
C PRO A 473 20.17 -22.61 -15.47
N GLY A 474 19.45 -22.03 -14.50
CA GLY A 474 18.64 -22.74 -13.51
C GLY A 474 17.28 -23.18 -14.04
N ASN A 475 16.32 -23.51 -13.16
CA ASN A 475 15.07 -24.19 -13.54
C ASN A 475 14.06 -23.34 -14.34
N HIS A 476 14.41 -22.12 -14.73
CA HIS A 476 13.52 -21.23 -15.48
C HIS A 476 13.95 -21.14 -16.95
N ARG A 477 13.13 -20.45 -17.74
CA ARG A 477 13.37 -20.29 -19.16
C ARG A 477 14.61 -19.42 -19.43
N PHE A 478 15.53 -19.95 -20.24
CA PHE A 478 16.61 -19.19 -20.87
C PHE A 478 16.28 -18.97 -22.34
N THR A 479 16.39 -17.74 -22.82
CA THR A 479 16.13 -17.41 -24.23
C THR A 479 17.29 -16.64 -24.83
N ASN A 480 17.83 -17.14 -25.94
CA ASN A 480 18.78 -16.41 -26.78
C ASN A 480 18.11 -15.96 -28.08
N ALA A 481 17.88 -14.66 -28.25
CA ALA A 481 17.45 -14.06 -29.51
C ALA A 481 18.58 -13.32 -30.24
N GLY A 482 19.65 -12.95 -29.51
CA GLY A 482 20.86 -12.33 -30.07
C GLY A 482 21.95 -13.35 -30.40
N GLU A 483 23.20 -12.98 -30.09
CA GLU A 483 24.38 -13.79 -30.38
C GLU A 483 25.06 -14.28 -29.10
N ILE A 484 25.40 -15.58 -29.04
CA ILE A 484 26.35 -16.13 -28.06
C ILE A 484 27.48 -16.76 -28.85
N ARG A 485 28.72 -16.26 -28.70
CA ARG A 485 29.85 -16.83 -29.41
C ARG A 485 31.11 -16.90 -28.58
N VAL A 486 32.01 -17.78 -28.99
CA VAL A 486 33.37 -17.87 -28.46
C VAL A 486 34.22 -16.71 -28.96
N GLU A 487 34.98 -16.07 -28.06
CA GLU A 487 35.98 -15.04 -28.38
C GLU A 487 37.32 -15.43 -27.75
N LEU A 488 38.26 -15.87 -28.59
CA LEU A 488 39.58 -16.34 -28.20
C LEU A 488 40.66 -15.37 -28.66
N ARG A 489 41.68 -15.17 -27.83
CA ARG A 489 42.94 -14.58 -28.29
C ARG A 489 43.77 -15.64 -29.03
N PRO A 490 44.71 -15.24 -29.90
CA PRO A 490 45.60 -16.19 -30.56
C PRO A 490 46.26 -17.16 -29.58
N GLY A 491 46.15 -18.46 -29.84
CA GLY A 491 46.69 -19.54 -29.01
C GLY A 491 45.83 -19.95 -27.80
N GLN A 492 44.73 -19.25 -27.51
CA GLN A 492 43.77 -19.68 -26.49
C GLN A 492 42.81 -20.74 -27.02
N HIS A 493 42.36 -21.61 -26.13
CA HIS A 493 41.37 -22.64 -26.39
C HIS A 493 40.52 -22.91 -25.15
N GLY A 494 39.38 -23.58 -25.35
CA GLY A 494 38.52 -24.01 -24.26
C GLY A 494 39.21 -25.04 -23.37
N ALA A 495 38.91 -25.01 -22.08
CA ALA A 495 39.30 -26.09 -21.16
C ALA A 495 38.58 -27.39 -21.56
N PRO A 496 39.13 -28.58 -21.21
CA PRO A 496 38.43 -29.82 -21.41
C PRO A 496 37.01 -29.70 -20.82
N ALA A 497 36.02 -30.14 -21.59
CA ALA A 497 34.64 -30.14 -21.12
C ALA A 497 34.01 -28.73 -20.97
N GLN A 498 34.61 -27.68 -21.52
CA GLN A 498 34.03 -26.33 -21.50
C GLN A 498 32.81 -26.23 -22.44
N THR A 499 31.82 -25.43 -22.04
CA THR A 499 30.58 -25.25 -22.81
C THR A 499 30.04 -23.83 -22.68
N LEU A 500 29.28 -23.37 -23.68
CA LEU A 500 28.55 -22.11 -23.58
C LEU A 500 27.48 -22.21 -22.47
N LEU A 501 26.71 -23.30 -22.46
CA LEU A 501 25.61 -23.56 -21.54
C LEU A 501 25.85 -24.87 -20.77
N ALA A 502 26.06 -24.77 -19.46
CA ALA A 502 26.24 -25.93 -18.58
C ALA A 502 24.99 -26.16 -17.70
N LEU A 503 24.49 -27.39 -17.70
CA LEU A 503 23.39 -27.80 -16.82
C LEU A 503 23.97 -28.64 -15.67
N SER A 504 24.18 -27.97 -14.53
CA SER A 504 25.00 -28.48 -13.41
C SER A 504 24.22 -29.05 -12.22
N GLN A 505 22.90 -28.89 -12.14
CA GLN A 505 22.07 -29.39 -11.04
C GLN A 505 20.85 -30.14 -11.61
N GLY A 506 20.52 -31.29 -10.99
CA GLY A 506 19.30 -32.03 -11.30
C GLY A 506 18.09 -31.13 -11.06
N ARG A 507 17.54 -30.56 -12.14
CA ARG A 507 16.43 -29.62 -12.06
C ARG A 507 15.26 -30.31 -11.36
N GLN A 508 14.72 -29.66 -10.34
CA GLN A 508 13.57 -30.15 -9.56
C GLN A 508 12.23 -29.82 -10.23
N ALA A 509 12.26 -29.11 -11.37
CA ALA A 509 11.10 -28.68 -12.15
C ALA A 509 11.46 -28.64 -13.65
N GLU A 510 10.45 -28.80 -14.50
CA GLU A 510 10.59 -28.68 -15.97
C GLU A 510 11.14 -27.30 -16.34
N GLY A 511 12.03 -27.22 -17.33
CA GLY A 511 12.56 -25.95 -17.78
C GLY A 511 12.98 -25.98 -19.25
N GLU A 512 12.94 -24.81 -19.88
CA GLU A 512 13.14 -24.63 -21.32
C GLU A 512 14.37 -23.77 -21.62
N ILE A 513 15.16 -24.16 -22.62
CA ILE A 513 16.26 -23.37 -23.17
C ILE A 513 15.97 -23.16 -24.65
N ILE A 514 15.75 -21.92 -25.07
CA ILE A 514 15.31 -21.60 -26.42
C ILE A 514 16.36 -20.72 -27.11
N ASN A 515 16.87 -21.18 -28.25
CA ASN A 515 17.68 -20.37 -29.16
C ASN A 515 16.82 -19.92 -30.33
N THR A 516 16.59 -18.62 -30.50
CA THR A 516 16.00 -18.00 -31.70
C THR A 516 17.01 -17.16 -32.48
N GLY A 517 18.15 -16.83 -31.86
CA GLY A 517 19.27 -16.11 -32.48
C GLY A 517 20.38 -17.05 -32.94
N THR A 518 21.63 -16.66 -32.71
CA THR A 518 22.82 -17.42 -33.10
C THR A 518 23.62 -17.90 -31.88
N MET A 519 24.05 -19.17 -31.89
CA MET A 519 25.07 -19.69 -30.98
C MET A 519 26.25 -20.24 -31.78
N GLU A 520 27.47 -19.82 -31.47
CA GLU A 520 28.69 -20.25 -32.15
C GLU A 520 29.74 -20.75 -31.16
N ALA A 521 30.13 -22.02 -31.29
CA ALA A 521 31.11 -22.67 -30.42
C ALA A 521 32.24 -23.29 -31.25
N SER A 522 33.49 -23.02 -30.88
CA SER A 522 34.69 -23.54 -31.55
C SER A 522 35.79 -23.90 -30.53
N ASP A 523 36.86 -24.53 -31.00
CA ASP A 523 38.16 -24.62 -30.30
C ASP A 523 38.09 -25.09 -28.83
N GLY A 524 37.31 -26.15 -28.58
CA GLY A 524 37.17 -26.78 -27.26
C GLY A 524 35.86 -26.50 -26.55
N PHE A 525 34.98 -25.64 -27.09
CA PHE A 525 33.68 -25.33 -26.50
C PHE A 525 32.56 -26.18 -27.12
N ALA A 526 31.74 -26.81 -26.28
CA ALA A 526 30.43 -27.34 -26.70
C ALA A 526 29.35 -26.25 -26.58
N VAL A 527 28.26 -26.35 -27.32
CA VAL A 527 27.13 -25.41 -27.18
C VAL A 527 26.37 -25.67 -25.89
N LEU A 528 26.04 -26.94 -25.62
CA LEU A 528 25.29 -27.36 -24.44
C LEU A 528 25.87 -28.67 -23.89
N ARG A 529 26.01 -28.76 -22.56
CA ARG A 529 26.36 -30.00 -21.89
C ARG A 529 25.68 -30.17 -20.52
N THR A 530 25.19 -31.38 -20.25
CA THR A 530 24.73 -31.78 -18.90
C THR A 530 25.89 -32.32 -18.07
N GLN A 531 26.05 -31.84 -16.83
CA GLN A 531 27.11 -32.30 -15.92
C GLN A 531 26.63 -33.32 -14.90
N ASN A 532 25.32 -33.36 -14.60
CA ASN A 532 24.68 -34.29 -13.66
C ASN A 532 23.32 -34.74 -14.25
N PRO A 533 22.76 -35.88 -13.81
CA PRO A 533 21.41 -36.28 -14.19
C PRO A 533 20.39 -35.18 -13.89
N ALA A 534 19.52 -34.86 -14.86
CA ALA A 534 18.32 -34.11 -14.55
C ALA A 534 17.47 -35.02 -13.63
N GLY A 535 16.77 -34.44 -12.64
CA GLY A 535 15.93 -35.24 -11.74
C GLY A 535 14.73 -35.85 -12.50
N PRO A 536 13.61 -36.19 -11.83
CA PRO A 536 12.41 -36.71 -12.52
C PRO A 536 11.79 -35.73 -13.54
N ALA A 537 12.24 -34.46 -13.58
CA ALA A 537 11.76 -33.45 -14.52
C ALA A 537 12.65 -33.39 -15.78
N ARG A 538 12.02 -33.45 -16.97
CA ARG A 538 12.71 -33.32 -18.26
C ARG A 538 12.99 -31.85 -18.61
N ILE A 539 14.14 -31.60 -19.20
CA ILE A 539 14.58 -30.30 -19.72
C ILE A 539 14.47 -30.33 -21.24
N LEU A 540 13.96 -29.27 -21.85
CA LEU A 540 13.96 -29.13 -23.31
C LEU A 540 14.97 -28.05 -23.74
N PHE A 541 15.91 -28.41 -24.60
CA PHE A 541 16.66 -27.45 -25.42
C PHE A 541 16.05 -27.39 -26.82
N ALA A 542 15.59 -26.21 -27.23
CA ALA A 542 14.98 -25.98 -28.54
C ALA A 542 15.78 -24.94 -29.33
N ASN A 543 16.39 -25.36 -30.44
CA ASN A 543 16.93 -24.47 -31.46
C ASN A 543 15.84 -24.10 -32.46
N ARG A 544 15.55 -22.81 -32.57
CA ARG A 544 14.65 -22.14 -33.53
C ARG A 544 15.38 -21.09 -34.37
N GLY A 545 16.71 -20.99 -34.20
CA GLY A 545 17.58 -20.04 -34.89
C GLY A 545 18.75 -20.76 -35.57
N ARG A 546 19.98 -20.28 -35.36
CA ARG A 546 21.20 -20.86 -35.94
C ARG A 546 22.18 -21.31 -34.86
N ILE A 547 22.75 -22.49 -35.04
CA ILE A 547 23.87 -22.99 -34.26
C ILE A 547 25.02 -23.31 -35.21
N ARG A 548 26.23 -22.88 -34.88
CA ARG A 548 27.48 -23.25 -35.57
C ARG A 548 28.45 -23.86 -34.58
N PHE A 549 28.97 -25.02 -34.90
CA PHE A 549 29.89 -25.74 -34.04
C PHE A 549 31.08 -26.27 -34.84
N SER A 550 32.29 -26.10 -34.30
CA SER A 550 33.49 -26.75 -34.82
C SER A 550 34.25 -27.49 -33.71
N THR A 551 34.68 -28.72 -34.00
CA THR A 551 35.48 -29.52 -33.05
C THR A 551 36.79 -28.83 -32.71
N GLY A 552 37.31 -29.10 -31.51
CA GLY A 552 38.66 -28.71 -31.10
C GLY A 552 38.95 -29.21 -29.69
N HIS A 553 40.23 -29.42 -29.37
CA HIS A 553 40.71 -29.73 -28.01
C HIS A 553 39.90 -30.81 -27.24
N GLY A 554 39.49 -31.87 -27.94
CA GLY A 554 38.77 -33.01 -27.36
C GLY A 554 37.25 -32.86 -27.27
N THR A 555 36.68 -31.71 -27.64
CA THR A 555 35.23 -31.51 -27.71
C THR A 555 34.71 -31.91 -29.09
N THR A 556 33.85 -32.93 -29.14
CA THR A 556 33.33 -33.50 -30.39
C THR A 556 31.83 -33.33 -30.58
N ALA A 557 31.04 -33.08 -29.54
CA ALA A 557 29.58 -32.91 -29.65
C ALA A 557 29.16 -31.44 -29.43
N ALA A 558 28.31 -30.92 -30.32
CA ALA A 558 27.75 -29.58 -30.19
C ALA A 558 26.74 -29.50 -29.05
N LEU A 559 25.72 -30.36 -29.09
CA LEU A 559 24.68 -30.50 -28.07
C LEU A 559 24.80 -31.88 -27.41
N GLN A 560 25.16 -31.92 -26.13
CA GLN A 560 25.49 -33.17 -25.42
C GLN A 560 24.60 -33.40 -24.18
N ALA A 561 23.74 -34.41 -24.26
CA ALA A 561 22.96 -34.96 -23.15
C ALA A 561 23.65 -36.21 -22.57
N SER A 562 24.54 -36.02 -21.60
CA SER A 562 25.34 -37.11 -21.02
C SER A 562 24.59 -37.96 -19.98
N HIS A 563 23.39 -37.54 -19.57
CA HIS A 563 22.56 -38.20 -18.55
C HIS A 563 21.08 -38.08 -18.89
N ASP A 564 20.24 -38.80 -18.16
CA ASP A 564 18.78 -38.79 -18.33
C ASP A 564 18.15 -37.40 -18.06
N GLY A 565 17.02 -37.16 -18.73
CA GLY A 565 16.13 -36.02 -18.53
C GLY A 565 16.45 -34.76 -19.34
N LEU A 566 17.18 -34.85 -20.46
CA LEU A 566 17.35 -33.75 -21.42
C LEU A 566 16.94 -34.15 -22.83
N ASP A 567 15.96 -33.43 -23.39
CA ASP A 567 15.53 -33.53 -24.78
C ASP A 567 16.13 -32.40 -25.62
N LEU A 568 16.55 -32.73 -26.83
CA LEU A 568 17.14 -31.79 -27.78
C LEU A 568 16.24 -31.68 -29.02
N LEU A 569 15.87 -30.47 -29.40
CA LEU A 569 15.05 -30.17 -30.57
C LEU A 569 15.77 -29.16 -31.47
N ASN A 570 15.99 -29.52 -32.73
CA ASN A 570 16.28 -28.57 -33.81
C ASN A 570 14.97 -28.33 -34.59
N ASP A 571 14.28 -27.24 -34.29
CA ASP A 571 12.89 -27.00 -34.70
C ASP A 571 12.77 -26.53 -36.17
N ALA A 572 11.55 -26.49 -36.69
CA ALA A 572 11.26 -26.05 -38.05
C ALA A 572 11.83 -24.64 -38.33
N GLY A 573 12.52 -24.50 -39.46
CA GLY A 573 13.21 -23.27 -39.87
C GLY A 573 14.56 -23.01 -39.20
N ALA A 574 14.96 -23.83 -38.21
CA ALA A 574 16.26 -23.71 -37.55
C ALA A 574 17.38 -24.38 -38.33
N THR A 575 18.62 -23.96 -38.10
CA THR A 575 19.84 -24.54 -38.68
C THR A 575 20.85 -24.94 -37.61
N LEU A 576 21.41 -26.14 -37.75
CA LEU A 576 22.54 -26.63 -36.97
C LEU A 576 23.68 -27.00 -37.94
N GLU A 577 24.78 -26.28 -37.88
CA GLU A 577 25.98 -26.53 -38.68
C GLU A 577 27.07 -27.13 -37.79
N ILE A 578 27.59 -28.30 -38.17
CA ILE A 578 28.73 -28.91 -37.52
C ILE A 578 29.90 -29.06 -38.48
N ASN A 579 31.11 -28.80 -37.99
CA ASN A 579 32.34 -28.91 -38.76
C ASN A 579 33.50 -29.47 -37.91
N GLY A 580 34.53 -29.98 -38.58
CA GLY A 580 35.69 -30.59 -37.91
C GLY A 580 35.58 -32.11 -37.77
N ASP A 581 36.71 -32.77 -37.54
CA ASP A 581 36.78 -34.23 -37.53
C ASP A 581 35.99 -34.83 -36.37
N ARG A 582 35.20 -35.87 -36.66
CA ARG A 582 34.36 -36.57 -35.68
C ARG A 582 33.33 -35.66 -34.97
N ALA A 583 32.95 -34.54 -35.57
CA ALA A 583 31.92 -33.66 -35.02
C ALA A 583 30.56 -34.38 -34.94
N ILE A 584 29.84 -34.19 -33.83
CA ILE A 584 28.49 -34.69 -33.62
C ILE A 584 27.55 -33.51 -33.38
N GLY A 585 26.43 -33.45 -34.09
CA GLY A 585 25.43 -32.39 -33.93
C GLY A 585 24.67 -32.52 -32.61
N MET A 586 23.89 -33.58 -32.50
CA MET A 586 23.09 -33.88 -31.31
C MET A 586 23.53 -35.24 -30.76
N PHE A 587 23.89 -35.29 -29.48
CA PHE A 587 24.34 -36.52 -28.82
C PHE A 587 23.59 -36.76 -27.51
N SER A 588 23.19 -38.00 -27.25
CA SER A 588 22.68 -38.45 -25.95
C SER A 588 23.32 -39.77 -25.53
N ASN A 589 23.68 -39.91 -24.24
CA ASN A 589 24.06 -41.19 -23.61
C ASN A 589 23.07 -41.62 -22.51
N GLY A 590 21.86 -41.06 -22.50
CA GLY A 590 20.79 -41.41 -21.56
C GLY A 590 19.45 -41.60 -22.28
N ASP A 591 18.36 -41.23 -21.62
CA ASP A 591 16.98 -41.34 -22.12
C ASP A 591 16.51 -40.18 -23.03
N GLY A 592 17.42 -39.26 -23.39
CA GLY A 592 17.09 -38.03 -24.13
C GLY A 592 16.55 -38.29 -25.54
N GLN A 593 15.46 -37.59 -25.90
CA GLN A 593 14.89 -37.61 -27.25
C GLN A 593 15.59 -36.54 -28.10
N LEU A 594 16.16 -36.95 -29.22
CA LEU A 594 16.84 -36.06 -30.16
C LEU A 594 15.96 -35.87 -31.39
N ILE A 595 15.43 -34.68 -31.59
CA ILE A 595 14.42 -34.38 -32.62
C ILE A 595 14.96 -33.34 -33.61
N ASN A 596 14.88 -33.63 -34.91
CA ASN A 596 15.15 -32.69 -35.99
C ASN A 596 13.88 -32.43 -36.81
N ARG A 597 13.43 -31.17 -36.82
CA ARG A 597 12.40 -30.58 -37.68
C ARG A 597 12.95 -29.50 -38.61
N GLY A 598 14.15 -29.01 -38.35
CA GLY A 598 14.87 -28.02 -39.15
C GLY A 598 15.92 -28.64 -40.06
N THR A 599 16.99 -27.89 -40.34
CA THR A 599 18.12 -28.36 -41.16
C THR A 599 19.36 -28.64 -40.30
N ILE A 600 19.99 -29.81 -40.47
CA ILE A 600 21.31 -30.11 -39.92
C ILE A 600 22.30 -30.26 -41.07
N ASN A 601 23.34 -29.43 -41.10
CA ASN A 601 24.44 -29.49 -42.07
C ASN A 601 25.66 -30.15 -41.45
N VAL A 602 26.05 -31.29 -42.00
CA VAL A 602 27.18 -32.10 -41.54
C VAL A 602 28.38 -31.83 -42.45
N GLY A 603 29.26 -30.95 -41.97
CA GLY A 603 30.35 -30.38 -42.75
C GLY A 603 29.89 -29.27 -43.69
N GLN A 604 30.85 -28.67 -44.40
CA GLN A 604 30.61 -27.72 -45.48
C GLN A 604 30.88 -28.39 -46.84
N PRO A 605 30.30 -27.92 -47.96
CA PRO A 605 30.66 -28.39 -49.29
C PRO A 605 32.18 -28.34 -49.52
N GLY A 606 32.78 -29.47 -49.91
CA GLY A 606 34.23 -29.59 -50.08
C GLY A 606 35.04 -29.68 -48.79
N SER A 607 34.40 -29.89 -47.63
CA SER A 607 35.08 -30.03 -46.34
C SER A 607 36.06 -31.21 -46.34
N PRO A 608 37.31 -31.02 -45.87
CA PRO A 608 38.29 -32.11 -45.75
C PRO A 608 38.06 -32.99 -44.52
N HIS A 609 37.13 -32.63 -43.65
CA HIS A 609 36.89 -33.32 -42.39
C HIS A 609 36.14 -34.63 -42.56
N THR A 610 36.39 -35.59 -41.68
CA THR A 610 35.80 -36.94 -41.76
C THR A 610 35.22 -37.43 -40.43
N GLY A 611 34.31 -38.41 -40.50
CA GLY A 611 33.73 -39.05 -39.33
C GLY A 611 32.62 -38.27 -38.64
N LEU A 612 32.04 -37.24 -39.28
CA LEU A 612 31.01 -36.42 -38.66
C LEU A 612 29.67 -37.18 -38.60
N VAL A 613 28.85 -36.88 -37.58
CA VAL A 613 27.53 -37.48 -37.39
C VAL A 613 26.49 -36.41 -37.07
N ALA A 614 25.34 -36.39 -37.77
CA ALA A 614 24.30 -35.40 -37.47
C ALA A 614 23.68 -35.63 -36.08
N MET A 615 23.22 -36.85 -35.82
CA MET A 615 22.55 -37.23 -34.57
C MET A 615 23.05 -38.60 -34.10
N ALA A 616 23.43 -38.72 -32.82
CA ALA A 616 24.01 -39.93 -32.28
C ALA A 616 23.49 -40.31 -30.88
N LEU A 617 23.31 -41.61 -30.66
CA LEU A 617 23.07 -42.21 -29.35
C LEU A 617 24.27 -43.05 -28.91
N GLY A 618 24.73 -42.84 -27.68
CA GLY A 618 25.84 -43.58 -27.08
C GLY A 618 25.46 -45.00 -26.64
N PRO A 619 26.41 -45.78 -26.08
CA PRO A 619 26.21 -47.18 -25.71
C PRO A 619 25.09 -47.41 -24.68
N ASP A 620 24.91 -46.46 -23.76
CA ASP A 620 23.95 -46.58 -22.65
C ASP A 620 22.62 -45.88 -22.94
N ALA A 621 22.47 -45.29 -24.12
CA ALA A 621 21.31 -44.49 -24.45
C ALA A 621 20.07 -45.37 -24.71
N THR A 622 18.94 -44.95 -24.14
CA THR A 622 17.60 -45.57 -24.30
C THR A 622 16.62 -44.66 -25.04
N GLY A 623 17.05 -43.43 -25.37
CA GLY A 623 16.26 -42.43 -26.07
C GLY A 623 15.98 -42.76 -27.55
N THR A 624 15.39 -41.81 -28.25
CA THR A 624 15.01 -41.95 -29.67
C THR A 624 15.60 -40.83 -30.51
N LEU A 625 16.22 -41.18 -31.64
CA LEU A 625 16.58 -40.25 -32.71
C LEU A 625 15.39 -40.09 -33.65
N VAL A 626 14.93 -38.86 -33.87
CA VAL A 626 13.81 -38.57 -34.77
C VAL A 626 14.20 -37.47 -35.74
N ASN A 627 14.30 -37.81 -37.03
CA ASN A 627 14.23 -36.82 -38.08
C ASN A 627 12.77 -36.74 -38.53
N ASP A 628 12.05 -35.73 -38.05
CA ASP A 628 10.61 -35.58 -38.24
C ASP A 628 10.29 -35.12 -39.67
N SER A 629 9.02 -35.08 -40.04
CA SER A 629 8.54 -34.87 -41.43
C SER A 629 9.07 -33.59 -42.12
N THR A 630 9.36 -32.52 -41.37
CA THR A 630 9.93 -31.28 -41.90
C THR A 630 11.47 -31.23 -41.83
N GLY A 631 12.07 -32.19 -41.13
CA GLY A 631 13.51 -32.25 -40.89
C GLY A 631 14.30 -32.59 -42.15
N THR A 632 15.41 -31.89 -42.37
CA THR A 632 16.38 -32.15 -43.42
C THR A 632 17.77 -32.33 -42.80
N ILE A 633 18.48 -33.38 -43.19
CA ILE A 633 19.89 -33.57 -42.84
C ILE A 633 20.68 -33.58 -44.14
N VAL A 634 21.70 -32.73 -44.25
CA VAL A 634 22.58 -32.66 -45.41
C VAL A 634 23.99 -33.06 -45.00
N VAL A 635 24.54 -34.10 -45.64
CA VAL A 635 25.88 -34.60 -45.35
C VAL A 635 26.83 -34.22 -46.48
N HIS A 636 27.72 -33.28 -46.20
CA HIS A 636 28.71 -32.77 -47.17
C HIS A 636 30.09 -33.41 -46.99
N ALA A 637 30.46 -33.78 -45.77
CA ALA A 637 31.77 -34.34 -45.46
C ALA A 637 31.87 -35.84 -45.85
N GLY A 638 33.06 -36.27 -46.31
CA GLY A 638 33.36 -37.68 -46.56
C GLY A 638 33.41 -38.51 -45.27
N GLN A 639 33.24 -39.84 -45.37
CA GLN A 639 33.23 -40.76 -44.22
C GLN A 639 32.34 -40.31 -43.04
N SER A 640 31.24 -39.63 -43.35
CA SER A 640 30.34 -39.02 -42.36
C SER A 640 28.93 -39.57 -42.55
N SER A 641 28.13 -39.58 -41.49
CA SER A 641 26.80 -40.18 -41.50
C SER A 641 25.70 -39.30 -40.92
N ALA A 642 24.45 -39.52 -41.32
CA ALA A 642 23.32 -38.83 -40.69
C ALA A 642 23.06 -39.34 -39.26
N PHE A 643 23.02 -40.66 -39.09
CA PHE A 643 22.67 -41.29 -37.82
C PHE A 643 23.74 -42.27 -37.32
N HIS A 644 23.85 -42.38 -35.99
CA HIS A 644 24.62 -43.42 -35.32
C HIS A 644 23.96 -43.83 -34.00
N ILE A 645 23.81 -45.13 -33.76
CA ILE A 645 23.39 -45.68 -32.47
C ILE A 645 24.44 -46.70 -32.07
N ALA A 646 25.12 -46.49 -30.93
CA ALA A 646 26.16 -47.40 -30.45
C ALA A 646 25.60 -48.55 -29.60
N GLY A 647 24.56 -48.29 -28.80
CA GLY A 647 23.91 -49.28 -27.92
C GLY A 647 22.77 -50.06 -28.59
N SER A 648 22.17 -51.01 -27.88
CA SER A 648 21.00 -51.77 -28.35
C SER A 648 19.66 -51.22 -27.87
N GLY A 649 19.66 -50.24 -26.95
CA GLY A 649 18.44 -49.71 -26.33
C GLY A 649 17.82 -48.51 -27.06
N GLY A 650 18.58 -47.81 -27.89
CA GLY A 650 18.13 -46.62 -28.61
C GLY A 650 17.41 -46.96 -29.92
N LYS A 651 16.47 -46.10 -30.33
CA LYS A 651 15.66 -46.28 -31.56
C LYS A 651 15.85 -45.11 -32.53
N LEU A 652 15.62 -45.37 -33.82
CA LEU A 652 15.66 -44.36 -34.88
C LEU A 652 14.33 -44.29 -35.65
N ILE A 653 13.82 -43.07 -35.87
CA ILE A 653 12.68 -42.75 -36.71
C ILE A 653 13.11 -41.67 -37.70
N ASN A 654 13.00 -41.93 -39.01
CA ASN A 654 13.33 -40.97 -40.05
C ASN A 654 12.13 -40.75 -40.99
N ARG A 655 11.30 -39.76 -40.65
CA ARG A 655 10.17 -39.27 -41.45
C ARG A 655 10.58 -38.13 -42.42
N GLY A 656 11.72 -37.50 -42.15
CA GLY A 656 12.26 -36.38 -42.94
C GLY A 656 13.24 -36.79 -44.05
N GLN A 657 13.92 -35.79 -44.62
CA GLN A 657 14.88 -35.97 -45.71
C GLN A 657 16.32 -36.12 -45.20
N VAL A 658 17.08 -36.98 -45.88
CA VAL A 658 18.54 -37.10 -45.71
C VAL A 658 19.17 -36.99 -47.09
N LEU A 659 19.96 -35.95 -47.30
CA LEU A 659 20.66 -35.64 -48.55
C LEU A 659 22.15 -35.92 -48.39
N LEU A 660 22.69 -36.80 -49.22
CA LEU A 660 24.11 -37.15 -49.23
C LEU A 660 24.78 -36.39 -50.38
N GLN A 661 25.60 -35.40 -50.06
CA GLN A 661 26.16 -34.42 -51.01
C GLN A 661 27.69 -34.30 -50.88
N CYS A 662 28.37 -35.41 -50.60
CA CYS A 662 29.82 -35.46 -50.46
C CYS A 662 30.61 -35.62 -51.78
N GLY A 663 29.95 -35.49 -52.94
CA GLY A 663 30.54 -35.56 -54.28
C GLY A 663 30.86 -36.98 -54.77
N ASP A 664 31.28 -37.10 -56.04
CA ASP A 664 31.43 -38.37 -56.79
C ASP A 664 32.59 -39.30 -56.33
N GLY A 665 33.09 -39.10 -55.12
CA GLY A 665 34.06 -39.98 -54.45
C GLY A 665 33.91 -40.02 -52.92
N GLY A 666 32.89 -39.38 -52.36
CA GLY A 666 32.68 -39.31 -50.91
C GLY A 666 31.96 -40.53 -50.34
N THR A 667 32.45 -41.09 -49.23
CA THR A 667 31.85 -42.25 -48.54
C THR A 667 30.82 -41.82 -47.48
N CYS A 668 30.01 -40.78 -47.72
CA CYS A 668 28.98 -40.36 -46.78
C CYS A 668 27.76 -41.29 -46.83
N THR A 669 27.16 -41.57 -45.67
CA THR A 669 26.07 -42.57 -45.55
C THR A 669 24.89 -42.05 -44.74
N ARG A 670 23.72 -42.68 -44.89
CA ARG A 670 22.58 -42.39 -44.00
C ARG A 670 22.83 -42.96 -42.59
N PHE A 671 23.25 -44.22 -42.51
CA PHE A 671 23.54 -44.92 -41.26
C PHE A 671 25.05 -45.17 -41.16
N ARG A 672 25.63 -44.99 -39.98
CA ARG A 672 27.07 -45.22 -39.77
C ARG A 672 27.49 -46.67 -40.01
N ASP A 673 26.65 -47.61 -39.60
CA ASP A 673 26.89 -49.06 -39.64
C ASP A 673 25.57 -49.84 -39.75
N ASP A 674 25.66 -51.16 -39.98
CA ASP A 674 24.50 -52.05 -40.10
C ASP A 674 23.72 -52.17 -38.78
N HIS A 675 24.40 -52.04 -37.64
CA HIS A 675 23.75 -52.03 -36.32
C HIS A 675 22.80 -50.84 -36.18
N THR A 676 23.26 -49.62 -36.52
CA THR A 676 22.42 -48.42 -36.56
C THR A 676 21.24 -48.59 -37.52
N ARG A 677 21.45 -49.24 -38.67
CA ARG A 677 20.35 -49.55 -39.62
C ARG A 677 19.31 -50.49 -38.99
N GLY A 678 19.75 -51.47 -38.18
CA GLY A 678 18.86 -52.40 -37.48
C GLY A 678 17.99 -51.76 -36.39
N GLN A 679 18.31 -50.55 -35.95
CA GLN A 679 17.53 -49.78 -34.96
C GLN A 679 16.51 -48.82 -35.59
N ASP A 680 16.44 -48.76 -36.93
CA ASP A 680 15.46 -47.95 -37.65
C ASP A 680 14.08 -48.63 -37.62
N ILE A 681 13.13 -47.98 -36.95
CA ILE A 681 11.74 -48.45 -36.80
C ILE A 681 10.76 -47.62 -37.63
N THR A 682 11.25 -46.83 -38.60
CA THR A 682 10.42 -45.98 -39.46
C THR A 682 9.29 -46.77 -40.13
N GLY A 683 8.05 -46.28 -40.05
CA GLY A 683 6.85 -46.90 -40.61
C GLY A 683 6.25 -48.03 -39.78
N SER A 684 6.91 -48.47 -38.71
CA SER A 684 6.38 -49.47 -37.77
C SER A 684 5.15 -48.95 -37.02
N ALA A 685 4.42 -49.87 -36.35
CA ALA A 685 3.32 -49.48 -35.48
C ALA A 685 3.77 -48.54 -34.34
N GLU A 686 4.98 -48.75 -33.82
CA GLU A 686 5.55 -47.93 -32.75
C GLU A 686 5.88 -46.51 -33.23
N ASP A 687 6.45 -46.37 -34.44
CA ASP A 687 6.65 -45.06 -35.08
C ASP A 687 5.32 -44.31 -35.20
N LYS A 688 4.27 -44.94 -35.74
CA LYS A 688 2.96 -44.28 -35.94
C LYS A 688 2.34 -43.73 -34.65
N THR A 689 2.69 -44.28 -33.49
CA THR A 689 2.22 -43.82 -32.18
C THR A 689 3.17 -42.85 -31.49
N PHE A 690 4.40 -42.68 -31.99
CA PHE A 690 5.37 -41.76 -31.41
C PHE A 690 4.97 -40.30 -31.66
N VAL A 691 4.70 -39.57 -30.58
CA VAL A 691 4.39 -38.14 -30.59
C VAL A 691 5.37 -37.40 -29.65
N PHE A 692 6.23 -36.58 -30.23
CA PHE A 692 7.03 -35.64 -29.47
C PHE A 692 6.20 -34.40 -29.14
N GLN A 693 5.79 -34.25 -27.88
CA GLN A 693 5.15 -33.03 -27.40
C GLN A 693 6.21 -32.05 -26.90
N ALA A 694 6.59 -31.12 -27.76
CA ALA A 694 7.39 -29.98 -27.34
C ALA A 694 6.55 -29.14 -26.37
N ARG A 695 6.79 -29.28 -25.06
CA ARG A 695 6.23 -28.40 -24.03
C ARG A 695 6.98 -27.07 -24.07
N ILE A 696 6.80 -26.34 -25.16
CA ILE A 696 7.29 -24.97 -25.28
C ILE A 696 6.08 -24.11 -24.93
N ALA A 697 6.09 -23.48 -23.75
CA ALA A 697 5.11 -22.46 -23.45
C ALA A 697 5.21 -21.39 -24.55
N GLU A 698 4.15 -21.22 -25.36
CA GLU A 698 4.12 -20.23 -26.41
C GLU A 698 4.43 -18.85 -25.81
N SER A 699 5.67 -18.39 -26.01
CA SER A 699 5.92 -16.97 -26.00
C SER A 699 5.29 -16.42 -27.27
N PRO A 700 4.59 -15.27 -27.18
CA PRO A 700 3.90 -14.72 -28.33
C PRO A 700 4.88 -14.50 -29.49
N PRO A 701 4.38 -14.57 -30.73
CA PRO A 701 5.21 -14.50 -31.93
C PRO A 701 6.08 -13.22 -31.93
N ALA A 702 7.20 -13.32 -32.65
CA ALA A 702 8.07 -12.19 -32.96
C ALA A 702 7.24 -10.98 -33.41
N ALA A 703 7.59 -9.81 -32.86
CA ALA A 703 6.90 -8.52 -33.06
C ALA A 703 5.38 -8.58 -32.83
N ARG A 704 4.94 -8.81 -31.58
CA ARG A 704 3.62 -8.33 -31.17
C ARG A 704 3.63 -6.81 -31.22
N GLN A 705 2.63 -6.22 -31.89
CA GLN A 705 2.33 -4.82 -31.68
C GLN A 705 2.21 -4.57 -30.17
N MET A 706 3.03 -3.67 -29.62
CA MET A 706 2.95 -3.32 -28.20
C MET A 706 1.56 -2.73 -27.93
N SER A 707 0.84 -3.24 -26.94
CA SER A 707 -0.41 -2.63 -26.47
C SER A 707 -0.15 -2.00 -25.10
N PRO A 708 -0.21 -0.67 -24.96
CA PRO A 708 -0.04 0.02 -23.69
C PRO A 708 -1.37 0.01 -22.92
N ASP A 709 -1.92 -1.16 -22.65
CA ASP A 709 -3.17 -1.28 -21.88
C ASP A 709 -2.96 -0.81 -20.44
N GLY A 710 -3.70 0.23 -20.03
CA GLY A 710 -3.58 0.87 -18.72
C GLY A 710 -2.54 2.01 -18.65
N TYR A 711 -1.98 2.44 -19.79
CA TYR A 711 -1.07 3.59 -19.83
C TYR A 711 -1.83 4.92 -19.67
N GLU A 712 -1.27 5.82 -18.86
CA GLU A 712 -1.78 7.19 -18.67
C GLU A 712 -0.79 8.21 -19.26
N ILE A 713 -1.24 8.99 -20.24
CA ILE A 713 -0.52 10.13 -20.80
C ILE A 713 -0.54 11.26 -19.76
N GLY A 714 0.62 11.53 -19.18
CA GLY A 714 0.80 12.62 -18.23
C GLY A 714 0.83 13.98 -18.92
N THR A 715 0.01 14.93 -18.47
CA THR A 715 0.07 16.33 -18.89
C THR A 715 0.69 17.23 -17.82
N THR A 716 1.27 18.36 -18.23
CA THR A 716 1.85 19.36 -17.33
C THR A 716 1.00 20.63 -17.32
N ALA A 717 1.07 21.40 -16.23
CA ALA A 717 0.37 22.68 -16.12
C ALA A 717 0.76 23.69 -17.22
N SER A 718 1.96 23.58 -17.80
CA SER A 718 2.41 24.40 -18.92
C SER A 718 1.80 24.01 -20.27
N GLY A 719 0.92 23.01 -20.33
CA GLY A 719 0.27 22.56 -21.56
C GLY A 719 1.05 21.52 -22.35
N GLY A 720 2.07 20.88 -21.75
CA GLY A 720 2.79 19.75 -22.37
C GLY A 720 2.14 18.40 -22.05
N ALA A 721 2.40 17.40 -22.89
CA ALA A 721 2.07 16.00 -22.63
C ALA A 721 3.32 15.13 -22.80
N GLY A 722 3.40 14.03 -22.06
CA GLY A 722 4.42 13.01 -22.27
C GLY A 722 4.27 12.37 -23.65
N THR A 723 5.39 12.11 -24.31
CA THR A 723 5.45 11.41 -25.59
C THR A 723 6.04 10.03 -25.40
N LEU A 724 5.35 8.99 -25.86
CA LEU A 724 5.89 7.64 -25.95
C LEU A 724 6.39 7.38 -27.37
N SER A 725 7.66 7.00 -27.51
CA SER A 725 8.24 6.60 -28.79
C SER A 725 8.25 5.09 -28.91
N ALA A 726 7.49 4.51 -29.85
CA ALA A 726 7.44 3.07 -30.10
C ALA A 726 6.94 2.78 -31.51
N ASP A 727 7.55 1.81 -32.19
CA ASP A 727 7.05 1.28 -33.47
C ASP A 727 6.12 0.08 -33.21
N ASP A 728 5.19 -0.15 -34.14
CA ASP A 728 4.20 -1.23 -34.06
C ASP A 728 3.42 -1.19 -32.73
N LEU A 729 2.72 -0.08 -32.44
CA LEU A 729 1.95 0.09 -31.20
C LEU A 729 0.44 0.11 -31.49
N SER A 730 -0.35 -0.72 -30.79
CA SER A 730 -1.81 -0.69 -30.83
C SER A 730 -2.35 -0.07 -29.55
N VAL A 731 -2.88 1.15 -29.60
CA VAL A 731 -3.46 1.86 -28.47
C VAL A 731 -4.80 1.21 -28.06
N GLY A 732 -4.77 0.40 -27.00
CA GLY A 732 -5.93 -0.24 -26.38
C GLY A 732 -6.61 0.67 -25.35
N ASN A 733 -6.42 0.42 -24.06
CA ASN A 733 -7.03 1.20 -22.98
C ASN A 733 -6.08 2.28 -22.43
N VAL A 734 -6.00 3.43 -23.10
CA VAL A 734 -5.14 4.56 -22.72
C VAL A 734 -5.95 5.74 -22.19
N ALA A 735 -5.50 6.33 -21.08
CA ALA A 735 -6.08 7.54 -20.52
C ALA A 735 -5.14 8.74 -20.71
N ILE A 736 -5.66 9.95 -20.86
CA ILE A 736 -4.92 11.20 -20.78
C ILE A 736 -5.40 12.00 -19.58
N ASN A 737 -4.48 12.41 -18.71
CA ASN A 737 -4.86 13.16 -17.52
C ASN A 737 -5.10 14.64 -17.78
N THR A 738 -5.90 15.29 -16.94
CA THR A 738 -6.30 16.69 -17.13
C THR A 738 -5.50 17.68 -16.27
N ARG A 739 -4.25 17.34 -15.90
CA ARG A 739 -3.38 18.21 -15.08
C ARG A 739 -3.05 19.55 -15.75
N PHE A 740 -3.08 19.61 -17.09
CA PHE A 740 -2.91 20.86 -17.86
C PHE A 740 -3.91 21.96 -17.48
N THR A 741 -5.10 21.61 -16.98
CA THR A 741 -6.14 22.55 -16.55
C THR A 741 -5.68 23.48 -15.42
N ALA A 742 -4.58 23.14 -14.75
CA ALA A 742 -3.99 24.01 -13.74
C ALA A 742 -3.31 25.26 -14.29
N GLY A 743 -2.91 25.28 -15.56
CA GLY A 743 -2.26 26.43 -16.17
C GLY A 743 -3.03 27.09 -17.31
N THR A 744 -4.20 26.57 -17.69
CA THR A 744 -5.00 27.14 -18.80
C THR A 744 -6.50 27.14 -18.52
N SER A 745 -7.19 28.16 -19.02
CA SER A 745 -8.65 28.27 -19.07
C SER A 745 -9.22 27.98 -20.47
N ALA A 746 -8.39 27.44 -21.37
CA ALA A 746 -8.82 27.06 -22.70
C ALA A 746 -9.95 26.02 -22.64
N ARG A 747 -10.89 26.06 -23.58
CA ARG A 747 -11.99 25.08 -23.71
C ARG A 747 -11.64 23.93 -24.67
N GLN A 748 -10.50 24.05 -25.35
CA GLN A 748 -9.95 23.07 -26.25
C GLN A 748 -8.43 23.13 -26.15
N VAL A 749 -7.77 21.97 -26.07
CA VAL A 749 -6.31 21.84 -26.03
C VAL A 749 -5.88 20.72 -26.97
N VAL A 750 -4.80 20.94 -27.71
CA VAL A 750 -4.26 19.98 -28.67
C VAL A 750 -2.87 19.56 -28.22
N PHE A 751 -2.62 18.25 -28.22
CA PHE A 751 -1.33 17.63 -27.96
C PHE A 751 -0.90 16.87 -29.21
N ASP A 752 -0.04 17.48 -30.03
CA ASP A 752 0.21 17.02 -31.40
C ASP A 752 0.91 15.65 -31.49
N LYS A 753 1.79 15.32 -30.53
CA LYS A 753 2.62 14.10 -30.58
C LYS A 753 2.69 13.39 -29.22
N VAL A 754 1.64 12.63 -28.87
CA VAL A 754 1.62 11.81 -27.64
C VAL A 754 2.18 10.40 -27.86
N PHE A 755 2.06 9.88 -29.08
CA PHE A 755 2.78 8.67 -29.52
C PHE A 755 3.50 8.93 -30.83
N VAL A 756 4.79 8.61 -30.88
CA VAL A 756 5.66 8.81 -32.06
C VAL A 756 6.26 7.47 -32.47
N GLY A 757 6.15 7.14 -33.75
CA GLY A 757 6.63 5.86 -34.30
C GLY A 757 5.86 5.45 -35.54
N LYS A 758 6.16 4.25 -36.04
CA LYS A 758 5.59 3.66 -37.25
C LYS A 758 4.51 2.62 -36.90
N ASN A 759 3.54 2.42 -37.80
CA ASN A 759 2.47 1.43 -37.67
C ASN A 759 1.64 1.54 -36.36
N LEU A 760 1.29 2.77 -35.98
CA LEU A 760 0.44 3.05 -34.82
C LEU A 760 -1.03 2.81 -35.16
N SER A 761 -1.79 2.20 -34.24
CA SER A 761 -3.23 2.01 -34.37
C SER A 761 -3.98 2.35 -33.07
N GLY A 762 -5.30 2.49 -33.11
CA GLY A 762 -6.12 2.66 -31.90
C GLY A 762 -6.25 4.08 -31.32
N ALA A 763 -5.92 5.14 -32.08
CA ALA A 763 -6.03 6.53 -31.60
C ALA A 763 -7.41 6.89 -31.00
N GLY A 764 -8.50 6.31 -31.53
CA GLY A 764 -9.86 6.53 -31.03
C GLY A 764 -10.15 5.94 -29.64
N ASN A 765 -9.27 5.11 -29.10
CA ASN A 765 -9.47 4.47 -27.80
C ASN A 765 -8.96 5.31 -26.61
N ILE A 766 -8.30 6.46 -26.88
CA ILE A 766 -7.80 7.36 -25.84
C ILE A 766 -8.96 8.07 -25.14
N ARG A 767 -9.01 8.02 -23.80
CA ARG A 767 -10.04 8.66 -22.99
C ARG A 767 -9.47 9.69 -22.02
N ALA A 768 -10.22 10.73 -21.68
CA ALA A 768 -9.82 11.66 -20.62
C ALA A 768 -10.07 11.03 -19.23
N THR A 769 -9.23 11.34 -18.25
CA THR A 769 -9.45 10.90 -16.86
C THR A 769 -10.59 11.64 -16.14
N SER A 770 -11.04 12.79 -16.67
CA SER A 770 -12.18 13.55 -16.15
C SER A 770 -13.36 13.55 -17.12
N ALA A 771 -14.58 13.44 -16.59
CA ALA A 771 -15.82 13.61 -17.35
C ALA A 771 -16.00 15.03 -17.91
N VAL A 772 -15.26 16.02 -17.39
CA VAL A 772 -15.27 17.40 -17.90
C VAL A 772 -14.69 17.51 -19.30
N TRP A 773 -13.85 16.55 -19.71
CA TRP A 773 -13.17 16.59 -21.00
C TRP A 773 -13.49 15.38 -21.86
N ARG A 774 -13.54 15.61 -23.17
CA ARG A 774 -13.65 14.56 -24.19
C ARG A 774 -12.36 14.51 -24.99
N ALA A 775 -11.68 13.38 -24.96
CA ALA A 775 -10.48 13.13 -25.74
C ALA A 775 -10.85 12.65 -27.15
N HIS A 776 -10.16 13.19 -28.16
CA HIS A 776 -10.23 12.75 -29.55
C HIS A 776 -8.81 12.49 -30.05
N GLY A 777 -8.43 11.23 -30.18
CA GLY A 777 -7.17 10.86 -30.81
C GLY A 777 -7.24 11.03 -32.32
N HIS A 778 -6.19 11.57 -32.92
CA HIS A 778 -6.06 11.76 -34.37
C HIS A 778 -4.65 11.38 -34.82
N TYR A 779 -4.50 11.06 -36.11
CA TYR A 779 -3.19 10.84 -36.72
C TYR A 779 -2.72 12.13 -37.38
N ASP A 780 -1.44 12.47 -37.20
CA ASP A 780 -0.80 13.53 -37.97
C ASP A 780 -0.34 13.03 -39.36
N ALA A 781 0.24 13.92 -40.17
CA ALA A 781 0.71 13.60 -41.51
C ALA A 781 1.86 12.57 -41.53
N ASP A 782 2.60 12.42 -40.42
CA ASP A 782 3.72 11.50 -40.26
C ASP A 782 3.26 10.12 -39.71
N GLY A 783 1.95 9.95 -39.44
CA GLY A 783 1.37 8.73 -38.88
C GLY A 783 1.49 8.62 -37.35
N HIS A 784 1.89 9.69 -36.67
CA HIS A 784 1.93 9.77 -35.20
C HIS A 784 0.54 10.03 -34.62
N ILE A 785 0.35 9.71 -33.34
CA ILE A 785 -0.94 9.96 -32.67
C ILE A 785 -0.84 11.24 -31.84
N GLY A 786 -1.73 12.19 -32.16
CA GLY A 786 -2.04 13.37 -31.36
C GLY A 786 -3.39 13.23 -30.66
N VAL A 787 -3.65 14.07 -29.66
CA VAL A 787 -4.92 14.09 -28.91
C VAL A 787 -5.46 15.50 -28.80
N THR A 788 -6.72 15.69 -29.18
CA THR A 788 -7.47 16.93 -28.93
C THR A 788 -8.46 16.71 -27.79
N LEU A 789 -8.28 17.47 -26.71
CA LEU A 789 -9.20 17.51 -25.57
C LEU A 789 -10.18 18.67 -25.74
N VAL A 790 -11.47 18.38 -25.67
CA VAL A 790 -12.56 19.37 -25.75
C VAL A 790 -13.37 19.34 -24.46
N LYS A 791 -13.59 20.51 -23.86
CA LYS A 791 -14.36 20.63 -22.62
C LYS A 791 -15.84 20.41 -22.90
N ASN A 792 -16.49 19.52 -22.14
CA ASN A 792 -17.94 19.36 -22.11
C ASN A 792 -18.58 20.54 -21.35
N ASP A 793 -19.78 20.93 -21.75
CA ASP A 793 -20.57 21.91 -21.00
C ASP A 793 -20.97 21.33 -19.64
N TYR A 794 -20.81 22.09 -18.56
CA TYR A 794 -21.18 21.62 -17.22
C TYR A 794 -22.66 21.24 -17.09
N ARG A 795 -23.54 21.82 -17.91
CA ARG A 795 -24.97 21.46 -17.94
C ARG A 795 -25.22 20.08 -18.53
N ASP A 796 -24.30 19.56 -19.35
CA ASP A 796 -24.40 18.21 -19.90
C ASP A 796 -23.90 17.15 -18.91
N LEU A 797 -23.16 17.56 -17.87
CA LEU A 797 -22.59 16.65 -16.89
C LEU A 797 -23.50 16.37 -15.70
N ILE A 798 -24.47 17.25 -15.43
CA ILE A 798 -25.39 17.11 -14.29
C ILE A 798 -26.47 16.05 -14.55
N THR A 799 -26.82 15.30 -13.49
CA THR A 799 -27.98 14.41 -13.47
C THR A 799 -29.20 15.02 -12.76
N ASP A 800 -29.01 16.14 -12.05
CA ASP A 800 -30.06 16.88 -11.36
C ASP A 800 -30.32 18.23 -12.04
N ALA A 801 -31.45 18.34 -12.74
CA ALA A 801 -31.83 19.55 -13.49
C ALA A 801 -31.97 20.80 -12.61
N SER A 802 -32.20 20.66 -11.30
CA SER A 802 -32.27 21.81 -10.38
C SER A 802 -30.94 22.55 -10.24
N LEU A 803 -29.82 21.91 -10.60
CA LEU A 803 -28.48 22.48 -10.58
C LEU A 803 -28.10 23.19 -11.88
N ALA A 804 -28.95 23.16 -12.91
CA ALA A 804 -28.66 23.81 -14.20
C ALA A 804 -28.31 25.30 -14.09
N PRO A 805 -28.94 26.12 -13.23
CA PRO A 805 -28.53 27.51 -13.03
C PRO A 805 -27.10 27.64 -12.47
N VAL A 806 -26.70 26.75 -11.56
CA VAL A 806 -25.36 26.72 -10.95
C VAL A 806 -24.33 26.30 -11.99
N ALA A 807 -24.60 25.20 -12.71
CA ALA A 807 -23.75 24.69 -13.78
C ALA A 807 -23.55 25.74 -14.87
N GLY A 808 -24.62 26.38 -15.34
CA GLY A 808 -24.56 27.42 -16.37
C GLY A 808 -23.87 28.72 -15.91
N ALA A 809 -23.95 29.06 -14.63
CA ALA A 809 -23.19 30.19 -14.07
C ALA A 809 -21.68 29.87 -14.05
N LEU A 810 -21.29 28.69 -13.55
CA LEU A 810 -19.89 28.27 -13.51
C LEU A 810 -19.30 28.05 -14.90
N GLU A 811 -20.11 27.55 -15.85
CA GLU A 811 -19.69 27.38 -17.24
C GLU A 811 -19.27 28.70 -17.88
N ARG A 812 -19.97 29.80 -17.59
CA ARG A 812 -19.65 31.13 -18.13
C ARG A 812 -18.38 31.73 -17.54
N SER A 813 -18.00 31.33 -16.32
CA SER A 813 -16.84 31.84 -15.61
C SER A 813 -15.69 30.84 -15.49
N TYR A 814 -15.68 29.79 -16.32
CA TYR A 814 -14.64 28.76 -16.33
C TYR A 814 -13.23 29.37 -16.39
N SER A 815 -12.35 28.97 -15.48
CA SER A 815 -10.96 29.44 -15.37
C SER A 815 -10.04 28.35 -14.80
N SER A 816 -8.73 28.62 -14.68
CA SER A 816 -7.73 27.64 -14.20
C SER A 816 -7.52 27.62 -12.67
N ASN A 817 -8.38 28.28 -11.89
CA ASN A 817 -8.22 28.40 -10.44
C ASN A 817 -8.60 27.13 -9.66
N ALA A 818 -8.44 27.15 -8.33
CA ALA A 818 -8.64 25.95 -7.50
C ALA A 818 -10.09 25.44 -7.49
N LEU A 819 -11.08 26.33 -7.70
CA LEU A 819 -12.49 25.94 -7.82
C LEU A 819 -12.70 25.03 -9.03
N PHE A 820 -12.26 25.45 -10.22
CA PHE A 820 -12.50 24.67 -11.44
C PHE A 820 -11.62 23.42 -11.53
N ARG A 821 -10.38 23.46 -11.03
CA ARG A 821 -9.54 22.27 -10.90
C ARG A 821 -10.18 21.18 -10.03
N SER A 822 -10.87 21.57 -8.95
CA SER A 822 -11.57 20.61 -8.08
C SER A 822 -12.74 19.89 -8.78
N LEU A 823 -13.24 20.45 -9.88
CA LEU A 823 -14.37 19.94 -10.65
C LEU A 823 -13.94 18.96 -11.76
N GLU A 824 -12.63 18.74 -11.94
CA GLU A 824 -12.05 17.74 -12.85
C GLU A 824 -12.27 16.30 -12.32
N LEU A 825 -13.53 15.91 -12.15
CA LEU A 825 -13.93 14.64 -11.54
C LEU A 825 -14.12 13.55 -12.60
N PRO A 826 -13.88 12.26 -12.29
CA PRO A 826 -13.93 11.18 -13.27
C PRO A 826 -15.36 10.82 -13.71
N GLY A 827 -16.37 11.03 -12.86
CA GLY A 827 -17.77 10.69 -13.15
C GLY A 827 -18.77 11.85 -13.08
N ARG A 828 -19.89 11.72 -13.82
CA ARG A 828 -21.03 12.65 -13.82
C ARG A 828 -21.74 12.74 -12.46
N ASP A 829 -21.84 11.62 -11.75
CA ASP A 829 -22.47 11.59 -10.42
C ASP A 829 -21.65 12.35 -9.38
N GLU A 830 -20.33 12.21 -9.42
CA GLU A 830 -19.41 12.93 -8.55
C GLU A 830 -19.44 14.43 -8.85
N PHE A 831 -19.47 14.81 -10.12
CA PHE A 831 -19.64 16.19 -10.57
C PHE A 831 -20.97 16.79 -10.06
N THR A 832 -22.08 16.05 -10.19
CA THR A 832 -23.39 16.47 -9.70
C THR A 832 -23.37 16.66 -8.17
N ARG A 833 -22.74 15.74 -7.41
CA ARG A 833 -22.57 15.87 -5.96
C ARG A 833 -21.72 17.08 -5.58
N ALA A 834 -20.64 17.35 -6.30
CA ALA A 834 -19.79 18.51 -6.08
C ALA A 834 -20.56 19.82 -6.26
N LEU A 835 -21.30 19.96 -7.37
CA LEU A 835 -22.16 21.12 -7.62
C LEU A 835 -23.24 21.30 -6.56
N ARG A 836 -23.85 20.21 -6.06
CA ARG A 836 -24.85 20.29 -4.98
C ARG A 836 -24.25 20.83 -3.68
N GLN A 837 -23.01 20.48 -3.33
CA GLN A 837 -22.35 21.01 -2.14
C GLN A 837 -21.89 22.46 -2.33
N LEU A 838 -21.43 22.81 -3.54
CA LEU A 838 -21.01 24.15 -3.91
C LEU A 838 -22.16 25.15 -3.96
N SER A 839 -23.34 24.73 -4.43
CA SER A 839 -24.53 25.58 -4.57
C SER A 839 -25.04 26.16 -3.24
N GLY A 840 -24.57 25.65 -2.10
CA GLY A 840 -25.05 26.04 -0.78
C GLY A 840 -26.37 25.38 -0.39
N ALA A 841 -26.75 24.28 -1.07
CA ALA A 841 -27.92 23.49 -0.74
C ALA A 841 -27.91 23.08 0.74
N GLY A 842 -28.88 23.57 1.52
CA GLY A 842 -29.01 23.32 2.96
C GLY A 842 -28.84 24.55 3.85
N ILE A 843 -28.12 25.60 3.41
CA ILE A 843 -27.92 26.83 4.21
C ILE A 843 -29.27 27.49 4.56
N GLU A 844 -30.21 27.54 3.62
CA GLU A 844 -31.55 28.07 3.90
C GLU A 844 -32.34 27.24 4.92
N ARG A 845 -32.12 25.92 4.99
CA ARG A 845 -32.77 25.05 5.98
C ARG A 845 -32.17 25.29 7.37
N THR A 846 -30.85 25.40 7.46
CA THR A 846 -30.16 25.77 8.71
C THR A 846 -30.66 27.10 9.26
N LEU A 847 -30.76 28.12 8.40
CA LEU A 847 -31.23 29.45 8.80
C LEU A 847 -32.73 29.47 9.17
N ARG A 848 -33.57 28.61 8.59
CA ARG A 848 -35.00 28.52 8.93
C ARG A 848 -35.26 28.10 10.37
N SER A 849 -34.42 27.25 10.94
CA SER A 849 -34.56 26.79 12.34
C SER A 849 -34.68 27.95 13.33
N THR A 850 -34.05 29.09 13.04
CA THR A 850 -34.06 30.30 13.90
C THR A 850 -35.45 30.90 14.11
N ALA A 851 -36.39 30.67 13.18
CA ALA A 851 -37.76 31.17 13.28
C ALA A 851 -38.54 30.58 14.47
N THR A 852 -38.13 29.42 15.00
CA THR A 852 -38.77 28.85 16.20
C THR A 852 -38.44 29.65 17.47
N LEU A 853 -37.31 30.38 17.49
CA LEU A 853 -36.89 31.14 18.68
C LEU A 853 -37.77 32.37 18.92
N GLU A 854 -38.23 33.07 17.88
CA GLU A 854 -39.22 34.16 18.02
C GLU A 854 -40.45 33.64 18.79
N HIS A 855 -40.97 32.50 18.34
CA HIS A 855 -42.15 31.90 18.95
C HIS A 855 -41.88 31.47 20.41
N ARG A 856 -40.71 30.89 20.67
CA ARG A 856 -40.30 30.45 22.01
C ARG A 856 -40.07 31.61 22.97
N PHE A 857 -39.56 32.75 22.52
CA PHE A 857 -39.49 33.96 23.36
C PHE A 857 -40.88 34.42 23.79
N GLY A 858 -41.83 34.48 22.86
CA GLY A 858 -43.22 34.84 23.17
C GLY A 858 -43.91 33.84 24.11
N LEU A 859 -43.67 32.54 23.92
CA LEU A 859 -44.12 31.46 24.80
C LEU A 859 -43.54 31.58 26.21
N MET A 860 -42.23 31.79 26.31
CA MET A 860 -41.52 31.82 27.58
C MET A 860 -41.91 33.05 28.38
N ALA A 861 -41.95 34.23 27.75
CA ALA A 861 -42.40 35.47 28.39
C ALA A 861 -43.84 35.35 28.92
N GLY A 862 -44.76 34.79 28.13
CA GLY A 862 -46.15 34.58 28.56
C GLY A 862 -46.36 33.54 29.66
N THR A 863 -45.31 32.82 30.06
CA THR A 863 -45.35 31.80 31.13
C THR A 863 -44.38 32.09 32.27
N VAL A 864 -43.89 33.33 32.35
CA VAL A 864 -43.14 33.86 33.49
C VAL A 864 -44.09 33.96 34.69
N SER A 865 -43.63 33.51 35.85
CA SER A 865 -44.31 33.81 37.12
C SER A 865 -43.90 35.20 37.58
N GLU A 866 -44.83 36.14 37.57
CA GLU A 866 -44.61 37.51 38.02
C GLU A 866 -44.68 37.62 39.55
N ASP A 867 -43.93 38.55 40.11
CA ASP A 867 -44.10 39.03 41.48
C ASP A 867 -45.23 40.07 41.58
N ALA A 868 -45.44 40.61 42.78
CA ALA A 868 -46.47 41.63 43.03
C ALA A 868 -46.22 42.95 42.28
N THR A 869 -45.00 43.21 41.82
CA THR A 869 -44.63 44.40 41.04
C THR A 869 -44.82 44.20 39.53
N GLY A 870 -45.26 43.01 39.11
CA GLY A 870 -45.40 42.65 37.71
C GLY A 870 -44.08 42.26 37.04
N PHE A 871 -42.98 42.14 37.79
CA PHE A 871 -41.69 41.69 37.28
C PHE A 871 -41.57 40.17 37.35
N GLY A 872 -40.94 39.54 36.36
CA GLY A 872 -40.58 38.14 36.46
C GLY A 872 -39.49 37.68 35.49
N VAL A 873 -38.88 36.55 35.84
CA VAL A 873 -37.74 35.95 35.12
C VAL A 873 -37.99 34.46 34.89
N LYS A 874 -37.62 33.95 33.71
CA LYS A 874 -37.62 32.52 33.40
C LYS A 874 -36.37 32.11 32.63
N LEU A 875 -35.82 30.95 33.00
CA LEU A 875 -34.63 30.36 32.41
C LEU A 875 -34.97 28.97 31.84
N LEU A 876 -34.37 28.64 30.70
CA LEU A 876 -34.39 27.32 30.08
C LEU A 876 -32.94 26.93 29.79
N GLY A 877 -32.48 25.83 30.39
CA GLY A 877 -31.12 25.32 30.21
C GLY A 877 -31.00 24.34 29.05
N ARG A 878 -29.83 24.30 28.43
CA ARG A 878 -29.46 23.31 27.41
C ARG A 878 -29.57 21.89 27.97
N GLY A 879 -30.17 21.00 27.19
CA GLY A 879 -30.45 19.62 27.61
C GLY A 879 -31.85 19.42 28.20
N GLN A 880 -32.55 20.51 28.56
CA GLN A 880 -33.96 20.42 28.95
C GLN A 880 -34.86 20.21 27.71
N PRO A 881 -36.02 19.51 27.84
CA PRO A 881 -37.00 19.39 26.77
C PRO A 881 -37.39 20.78 26.22
N GLY A 882 -37.28 20.97 24.90
CA GLY A 882 -37.50 22.26 24.25
C GLY A 882 -36.25 23.11 24.02
N SER A 883 -35.06 22.68 24.45
CA SER A 883 -33.78 23.38 24.20
C SER A 883 -33.13 23.06 22.84
N ARG A 884 -33.65 22.11 22.07
CA ARG A 884 -33.11 21.74 20.74
C ARG A 884 -33.58 22.68 19.63
N LEU A 885 -32.69 22.95 18.68
CA LEU A 885 -32.85 23.84 17.53
C LEU A 885 -32.09 23.27 16.32
N GLY A 886 -32.69 22.31 15.60
CA GLY A 886 -32.00 21.62 14.51
C GLY A 886 -30.76 20.86 15.00
N ALA A 887 -29.59 21.12 14.40
CA ALA A 887 -28.29 20.57 14.81
C ALA A 887 -27.63 21.34 15.99
N SER A 888 -28.36 22.27 16.60
CA SER A 888 -27.90 23.08 17.72
C SER A 888 -28.82 22.93 18.92
N ALA A 889 -28.34 23.35 20.08
CA ALA A 889 -29.13 23.51 21.30
C ALA A 889 -28.92 24.92 21.87
N HIS A 890 -29.82 25.38 22.73
CA HIS A 890 -29.76 26.74 23.27
C HIS A 890 -30.10 26.83 24.75
N ASP A 891 -29.49 27.82 25.40
CA ASP A 891 -29.90 28.35 26.70
C ASP A 891 -30.71 29.61 26.45
N MET A 892 -31.83 29.80 27.17
CA MET A 892 -32.71 30.96 26.97
C MET A 892 -33.13 31.58 28.31
N LEU A 893 -33.13 32.91 28.32
CA LEU A 893 -33.64 33.78 29.38
C LEU A 893 -34.80 34.60 28.81
N ALA A 894 -35.88 34.71 29.58
CA ALA A 894 -36.97 35.66 29.32
C ALA A 894 -37.24 36.49 30.57
N LEU A 895 -37.40 37.80 30.38
CA LEU A 895 -37.76 38.81 31.36
C LEU A 895 -39.08 39.45 30.95
N GLN A 896 -39.93 39.74 31.91
CA GLN A 896 -41.16 40.49 31.69
C GLN A 896 -41.37 41.51 32.82
N GLN A 897 -41.80 42.71 32.45
CA GLN A 897 -42.28 43.74 33.36
C GLN A 897 -43.67 44.17 32.90
N ARG A 898 -44.68 43.95 33.74
CA ARG A 898 -46.04 44.41 33.53
C ARG A 898 -46.29 45.73 34.26
N PHE A 899 -47.00 46.61 33.59
CA PHE A 899 -47.48 47.90 34.08
C PHE A 899 -48.99 47.94 33.92
N GLU A 900 -49.67 48.40 34.95
CA GLU A 900 -51.10 48.66 34.91
C GLU A 900 -51.32 50.17 34.72
N SER A 901 -52.10 50.55 33.71
CA SER A 901 -52.38 51.95 33.37
C SER A 901 -53.89 52.11 33.14
N GLY A 902 -54.62 52.50 34.19
CA GLY A 902 -56.08 52.54 34.18
C GLY A 902 -56.68 51.16 33.95
N THR A 903 -57.53 51.01 32.93
CA THR A 903 -58.08 49.70 32.52
C THR A 903 -57.17 48.93 31.56
N ALA A 904 -56.08 49.54 31.08
CA ALA A 904 -55.16 48.92 30.12
C ALA A 904 -53.97 48.27 30.84
N GLN A 905 -53.46 47.19 30.25
CA GLN A 905 -52.27 46.48 30.70
C GLN A 905 -51.18 46.57 29.63
N LEU A 906 -49.99 46.96 30.05
CA LEU A 906 -48.79 47.02 29.20
C LEU A 906 -47.74 46.07 29.76
N ALA A 907 -47.21 45.18 28.93
CA ALA A 907 -46.10 44.29 29.31
C ALA A 907 -44.92 44.48 28.37
N ILE A 908 -43.77 44.87 28.94
CA ILE A 908 -42.48 44.92 28.25
C ILE A 908 -41.77 43.59 28.47
N ARG A 909 -41.25 43.01 27.39
CA ARG A 909 -40.64 41.69 27.37
C ARG A 909 -39.26 41.77 26.74
N TYR A 910 -38.27 41.15 27.39
CA TYR A 910 -36.93 41.02 26.87
C TYR A 910 -36.50 39.55 26.93
N GLY A 911 -35.81 39.07 25.91
CA GLY A 911 -35.32 37.71 25.85
C GLY A 911 -33.91 37.63 25.30
N PHE A 912 -33.12 36.69 25.82
CA PHE A 912 -31.80 36.37 25.30
C PHE A 912 -31.68 34.85 25.15
N ALA A 913 -31.11 34.38 24.03
CA ALA A 913 -30.81 32.97 23.84
C ALA A 913 -29.38 32.79 23.30
N ARG A 914 -28.57 31.94 23.95
CA ARG A 914 -27.27 31.50 23.44
C ARG A 914 -27.45 30.15 22.74
N VAL A 915 -27.18 30.11 21.44
CA VAL A 915 -27.30 28.92 20.60
C VAL A 915 -25.91 28.36 20.31
N SER A 916 -25.70 27.07 20.49
CA SER A 916 -24.43 26.41 20.17
C SER A 916 -24.66 25.03 19.56
N PRO A 917 -23.69 24.46 18.81
CA PRO A 917 -23.79 23.12 18.26
C PRO A 917 -24.03 22.05 19.34
N ASP A 918 -24.91 21.09 19.05
CA ASP A 918 -25.08 19.86 19.84
C ASP A 918 -24.10 18.80 19.27
N GLY A 919 -23.49 17.94 20.10
CA GLY A 919 -22.26 17.20 19.77
C GLY A 919 -22.27 16.28 18.52
N GLN A 920 -21.04 15.94 18.06
CA GLN A 920 -20.58 15.04 16.97
C GLN A 920 -20.60 15.53 15.51
N SER A 921 -21.48 16.44 15.07
CA SER A 921 -21.38 17.03 13.72
C SER A 921 -21.63 18.54 13.74
N ARG A 922 -20.62 19.34 13.34
CA ARG A 922 -20.74 20.80 13.20
C ARG A 922 -21.33 21.24 11.86
N ASP A 923 -21.60 20.30 10.96
CA ASP A 923 -22.20 20.60 9.66
C ASP A 923 -23.61 21.12 9.83
N ALA A 924 -23.89 22.30 9.25
CA ALA A 924 -25.20 22.95 9.34
C ALA A 924 -25.64 23.31 10.78
N ALA A 925 -24.72 23.34 11.74
CA ALA A 925 -24.97 23.83 13.09
C ALA A 925 -24.82 25.36 13.18
N LEU A 926 -25.62 25.97 14.06
CA LEU A 926 -25.56 27.39 14.41
C LEU A 926 -24.77 27.58 15.71
N ASP A 927 -23.91 28.60 15.73
CA ASP A 927 -23.23 29.10 16.93
C ASP A 927 -23.38 30.61 17.05
N GLY A 928 -24.10 31.09 18.05
CA GLY A 928 -24.24 32.52 18.30
C GLY A 928 -25.34 32.83 19.30
N HIS A 929 -26.06 33.92 19.10
CA HIS A 929 -27.08 34.36 20.05
C HIS A 929 -28.28 35.02 19.38
N SER A 930 -29.34 35.18 20.15
CA SER A 930 -30.56 35.88 19.75
C SER A 930 -31.07 36.76 20.87
N GLN A 931 -31.58 37.92 20.48
CA GLN A 931 -32.15 38.90 21.39
C GLN A 931 -33.57 39.20 20.93
N PHE A 932 -34.49 39.28 21.88
CA PHE A 932 -35.88 39.62 21.66
C PHE A 932 -36.25 40.82 22.51
N PHE A 933 -36.96 41.77 21.91
CA PHE A 933 -37.65 42.84 22.62
C PHE A 933 -39.08 42.89 22.13
N GLY A 934 -40.04 42.95 23.05
CA GLY A 934 -41.45 43.01 22.67
C GLY A 934 -42.31 43.76 23.67
N VAL A 935 -43.41 44.31 23.15
CA VAL A 935 -44.40 45.07 23.90
C VAL A 935 -45.76 44.45 23.65
N ARG A 936 -46.46 44.10 24.72
CA ARG A 936 -47.86 43.66 24.66
C ARG A 936 -48.73 44.71 25.32
N HIS A 937 -49.79 45.11 24.66
CA HIS A 937 -50.78 46.03 25.17
C HIS A 937 -52.16 45.39 25.08
N VAL A 938 -52.88 45.34 26.20
CA VAL A 938 -54.24 44.80 26.28
C VAL A 938 -55.14 45.89 26.84
N ARG A 939 -56.19 46.24 26.10
CA ARG A 939 -57.16 47.27 26.50
C ARG A 939 -58.59 46.72 26.39
N PRO A 940 -59.33 46.58 27.50
CA PRO A 940 -60.76 46.33 27.48
C PRO A 940 -61.49 47.47 26.73
N LEU A 941 -62.37 47.10 25.80
CA LEU A 941 -63.19 48.03 25.02
C LEU A 941 -64.63 48.11 25.57
N SER A 942 -65.19 46.97 25.98
CA SER A 942 -66.52 46.86 26.60
C SER A 942 -66.59 45.59 27.46
N SER A 943 -67.76 45.24 28.02
CA SER A 943 -67.92 44.04 28.83
C SER A 943 -67.59 42.77 28.02
N GLY A 944 -66.45 42.16 28.31
CA GLY A 944 -65.98 40.94 27.64
C GLY A 944 -65.17 41.18 26.36
N LEU A 945 -65.22 42.35 25.71
CA LEU A 945 -64.42 42.64 24.51
C LEU A 945 -63.12 43.37 24.87
N ALA A 946 -61.98 42.86 24.40
CA ALA A 946 -60.67 43.47 24.56
C ALA A 946 -59.91 43.59 23.23
N LEU A 947 -59.18 44.69 23.07
CA LEU A 947 -58.18 44.88 22.03
C LEU A 947 -56.83 44.42 22.56
N GLU A 948 -56.20 43.48 21.86
CA GLU A 948 -54.83 43.03 22.13
C GLU A 948 -53.90 43.48 21.00
N SER A 949 -52.76 44.04 21.35
CA SER A 949 -51.71 44.41 20.41
C SER A 949 -50.38 43.87 20.92
N ASP A 950 -49.62 43.22 20.04
CA ASP A 950 -48.33 42.61 20.33
C ASP A 950 -47.33 43.04 19.25
N VAL A 951 -46.25 43.70 19.64
CA VAL A 951 -45.16 44.08 18.74
C VAL A 951 -43.87 43.47 19.26
N GLY A 952 -43.11 42.82 18.39
CA GLY A 952 -41.88 42.13 18.75
C GLY A 952 -40.80 42.31 17.71
N TYR A 953 -39.56 42.51 18.17
CA TYR A 953 -38.36 42.55 17.35
C TYR A 953 -37.38 41.47 17.84
N VAL A 954 -36.91 40.63 16.92
CA VAL A 954 -35.88 39.62 17.18
C VAL A 954 -34.66 39.90 16.32
N LEU A 955 -33.50 39.95 16.97
CA LEU A 955 -32.19 40.01 16.33
C LEU A 955 -31.49 38.67 16.51
N HIS A 956 -31.09 38.07 15.39
CA HIS A 956 -30.30 36.85 15.35
C HIS A 956 -28.89 37.16 14.83
N GLN A 957 -27.87 36.69 15.55
CA GLN A 957 -26.46 36.77 15.15
C GLN A 957 -25.80 35.40 15.30
N TYR A 958 -25.54 34.73 14.19
CA TYR A 958 -25.02 33.36 14.19
C TYR A 958 -23.84 33.19 13.26
N ARG A 959 -22.92 32.32 13.65
CA ARG A 959 -21.94 31.71 12.76
C ARG A 959 -22.50 30.44 12.17
N THR A 960 -22.40 30.31 10.85
CA THR A 960 -22.73 29.09 10.09
C THR A 960 -21.44 28.40 9.66
N GLN A 961 -21.42 27.07 9.67
CA GLN A 961 -20.31 26.26 9.16
C GLN A 961 -20.82 25.19 8.19
N ARG A 962 -20.14 25.06 7.05
CA ARG A 962 -20.39 24.08 5.99
C ARG A 962 -19.14 23.24 5.80
N THR A 963 -19.24 21.92 5.65
CA THR A 963 -18.13 21.07 5.19
C THR A 963 -18.32 20.69 3.73
N LEU A 964 -17.29 20.91 2.92
CA LEU A 964 -17.22 20.47 1.53
C LEU A 964 -16.42 19.17 1.49
N ARG A 965 -17.02 18.11 0.94
CA ARG A 965 -16.51 16.74 0.77
C ARG A 965 -16.71 16.25 -0.66
N TYR A 966 -15.85 16.71 -1.58
CA TYR A 966 -15.76 16.25 -2.97
C TYR A 966 -14.38 16.65 -3.54
N GLY A 967 -13.70 15.80 -4.28
CA GLY A 967 -12.36 16.16 -4.78
C GLY A 967 -11.80 15.12 -5.75
N ASN A 968 -10.79 15.55 -6.51
CA ASN A 968 -10.17 14.75 -7.56
C ASN A 968 -8.99 13.93 -6.97
N PRO A 969 -8.98 12.59 -7.08
CA PRO A 969 -7.86 11.76 -6.61
C PRO A 969 -6.51 12.02 -7.32
N LEU A 970 -6.47 12.86 -8.36
CA LEU A 970 -5.23 13.29 -9.04
C LEU A 970 -4.38 14.28 -8.21
N ASP A 971 -4.90 14.89 -7.16
CA ASP A 971 -4.16 15.80 -6.27
C ASP A 971 -3.56 15.06 -5.03
N ARG A 972 -2.93 13.90 -5.26
CA ARG A 972 -2.29 13.06 -4.22
C ARG A 972 -1.25 13.77 -3.35
N HIS A 973 -0.83 14.98 -3.70
CA HIS A 973 0.12 15.79 -2.94
C HIS A 973 -0.53 16.71 -1.90
N ASP A 974 -1.85 16.91 -1.91
CA ASP A 974 -2.55 17.62 -0.86
C ASP A 974 -3.46 16.64 -0.10
N LYS A 975 -3.01 16.14 1.06
CA LYS A 975 -3.84 15.39 2.04
C LYS A 975 -5.05 16.20 2.59
N LYS A 976 -5.42 17.30 1.92
CA LYS A 976 -6.50 18.24 2.24
C LYS A 976 -7.58 18.28 1.17
N ASP A 977 -7.66 17.29 0.28
CA ASP A 977 -8.74 17.24 -0.72
C ASP A 977 -10.11 17.16 -0.05
N ALA A 978 -10.78 18.31 -0.12
CA ALA A 978 -12.10 18.66 0.36
C ALA A 978 -12.53 18.02 1.68
N SER A 979 -11.90 18.47 2.75
CA SER A 979 -12.61 18.67 4.01
C SER A 979 -12.47 20.14 4.41
N ARG A 980 -12.86 21.04 3.49
CA ARG A 980 -12.85 22.48 3.78
C ARG A 980 -14.08 22.81 4.60
N GLN A 981 -13.89 23.66 5.61
CA GLN A 981 -14.94 24.08 6.52
C GLN A 981 -15.17 25.59 6.42
N PRO A 982 -15.72 26.11 5.30
CA PRO A 982 -16.09 27.52 5.22
C PRO A 982 -17.05 27.93 6.33
N GLN A 983 -16.85 29.14 6.83
CA GLN A 983 -17.63 29.72 7.93
C GLN A 983 -18.07 31.14 7.60
N ALA A 984 -19.29 31.52 7.96
CA ALA A 984 -19.77 32.89 7.80
C ALA A 984 -20.52 33.35 9.04
N ASP A 985 -20.44 34.65 9.32
CA ASP A 985 -21.37 35.28 10.27
C ASP A 985 -22.61 35.73 9.50
N HIS A 986 -23.78 35.48 10.09
CA HIS A 986 -25.08 35.80 9.55
C HIS A 986 -25.88 36.60 10.56
N ARG A 987 -26.48 37.69 10.08
CA ARG A 987 -27.44 38.51 10.81
C ARG A 987 -28.81 38.36 10.20
N ARG A 988 -29.82 38.16 11.04
CA ARG A 988 -31.23 38.20 10.65
C ARG A 988 -32.00 39.09 11.61
N ASP A 989 -32.84 39.96 11.06
CA ASP A 989 -33.74 40.83 11.80
C ASP A 989 -35.19 40.41 11.49
N LEU A 990 -36.01 40.24 12.53
CA LEU A 990 -37.43 39.88 12.43
C LEU A 990 -38.25 40.92 13.19
N LEU A 991 -39.25 41.50 12.53
CA LEU A 991 -40.22 42.39 13.13
C LEU A 991 -41.62 41.79 12.95
N GLY A 992 -42.30 41.54 14.06
CA GLY A 992 -43.67 41.06 14.10
C GLY A 992 -44.59 42.08 14.76
N SER A 993 -45.77 42.28 14.19
CA SER A 993 -46.85 43.05 14.81
C SER A 993 -48.15 42.29 14.65
N GLN A 994 -48.87 42.07 15.74
CA GLN A 994 -50.14 41.36 15.78
C GLN A 994 -51.18 42.19 16.52
N VAL A 995 -52.39 42.24 15.99
CA VAL A 995 -53.54 42.89 16.61
C VAL A 995 -54.71 41.91 16.60
N ASN A 996 -55.32 41.69 17.76
CA ASN A 996 -56.49 40.82 17.91
C ASN A 996 -57.62 41.56 18.64
N LEU A 997 -58.85 41.22 18.29
CA LEU A 997 -60.04 41.42 19.11
C LEU A 997 -60.35 40.11 19.82
N ALA A 998 -60.50 40.16 21.14
CA ALA A 998 -60.77 38.99 21.98
C ALA A 998 -62.09 39.19 22.74
N LEU A 999 -62.96 38.18 22.71
CA LEU A 999 -64.31 38.26 23.27
C LEU A 999 -64.49 37.22 24.39
N ALA A 1000 -64.23 37.61 25.64
CA ALA A 1000 -64.41 36.76 26.80
C ALA A 1000 -65.89 36.58 27.17
N GLY A 1001 -66.34 35.32 27.21
CA GLY A 1001 -67.65 34.89 27.70
C GLY A 1001 -67.52 33.79 28.76
N LYS A 1002 -68.39 33.81 29.78
CA LYS A 1002 -68.43 32.76 30.82
C LYS A 1002 -69.53 31.74 30.49
N ALA A 1003 -69.19 30.46 30.59
CA ALA A 1003 -70.10 29.32 30.54
C ALA A 1003 -69.85 28.44 31.78
N GLY A 1004 -70.60 28.68 32.86
CA GLY A 1004 -70.35 28.04 34.16
C GLY A 1004 -68.98 28.45 34.74
N SER A 1005 -68.17 27.47 35.14
CA SER A 1005 -66.77 27.66 35.60
C SER A 1005 -65.74 27.71 34.47
N VAL A 1006 -66.17 27.69 33.20
CA VAL A 1006 -65.32 27.84 32.02
C VAL A 1006 -65.43 29.26 31.47
N MET A 1007 -64.30 29.91 31.22
CA MET A 1007 -64.19 31.14 30.44
C MET A 1007 -63.71 30.79 29.03
N LEU A 1008 -64.48 31.18 28.03
CA LEU A 1008 -64.18 31.00 26.61
C LEU A 1008 -63.92 32.36 25.97
N GLU A 1009 -62.84 32.49 25.22
CA GLU A 1009 -62.44 33.74 24.58
C GLU A 1009 -62.02 33.47 23.13
N PRO A 1010 -62.94 33.59 22.15
CA PRO A 1010 -62.60 33.61 20.73
C PRO A 1010 -61.78 34.85 20.37
N LEU A 1011 -60.85 34.70 19.44
CA LEU A 1011 -59.98 35.77 18.94
C LEU A 1011 -60.03 35.89 17.43
N LEU A 1012 -60.08 37.12 16.92
CA LEU A 1012 -59.97 37.44 15.50
C LEU A 1012 -58.96 38.58 15.32
N GLY A 1013 -58.02 38.45 14.39
CA GLY A 1013 -56.96 39.44 14.23
C GLY A 1013 -56.14 39.32 12.95
N VAL A 1014 -55.07 40.11 12.89
CA VAL A 1014 -54.07 40.11 11.81
C VAL A 1014 -52.66 40.16 12.39
N LYS A 1015 -51.70 39.51 11.72
CA LYS A 1015 -50.27 39.56 12.04
C LYS A 1015 -49.46 39.96 10.82
N LEU A 1016 -48.75 41.08 10.91
CA LEU A 1016 -47.73 41.50 9.95
C LEU A 1016 -46.35 40.97 10.38
N ARG A 1017 -45.60 40.43 9.43
CA ARG A 1017 -44.23 39.95 9.62
C ARG A 1017 -43.31 40.54 8.58
N TYR A 1018 -42.23 41.15 9.03
CA TYR A 1018 -41.13 41.63 8.21
C TYR A 1018 -39.85 40.92 8.63
N GLN A 1019 -39.15 40.33 7.66
CA GLN A 1019 -37.88 39.63 7.86
C GLN A 1019 -36.81 40.21 6.94
N ARG A 1020 -35.63 40.45 7.49
CA ARG A 1020 -34.42 40.81 6.75
C ARG A 1020 -33.33 39.79 7.03
N ASP A 1021 -32.91 39.08 5.99
CA ASP A 1021 -31.73 38.23 6.00
C ASP A 1021 -30.54 39.04 5.46
N GLY A 1022 -29.49 39.22 6.28
CA GLY A 1022 -28.28 39.91 5.87
C GLY A 1022 -27.50 39.16 4.78
N ALA A 1023 -26.70 39.92 4.01
CA ALA A 1023 -25.72 39.34 3.09
C ALA A 1023 -24.74 38.46 3.87
N LEU A 1024 -24.30 37.36 3.26
CA LEU A 1024 -23.45 36.37 3.90
C LEU A 1024 -22.23 36.13 3.01
N LYS A 1025 -21.04 36.15 3.62
CA LYS A 1025 -19.79 35.84 2.93
C LYS A 1025 -19.00 34.84 3.77
N GLU A 1026 -18.81 33.65 3.23
CA GLU A 1026 -17.99 32.64 3.87
C GLU A 1026 -16.49 32.98 3.80
N ARG A 1027 -15.81 32.69 4.91
CA ARG A 1027 -14.36 32.80 5.14
C ARG A 1027 -13.79 31.41 5.34
N HIS A 1028 -12.46 31.27 5.21
CA HIS A 1028 -11.73 30.00 5.33
C HIS A 1028 -12.06 28.94 4.26
N GLY A 1029 -12.87 29.30 3.25
CA GLY A 1029 -13.19 28.45 2.11
C GLY A 1029 -12.28 28.62 0.89
N GLY A 1030 -11.39 29.62 0.85
CA GLY A 1030 -10.65 29.97 -0.38
C GLY A 1030 -11.60 30.25 -1.55
N ASP A 1031 -11.27 29.75 -2.74
CA ASP A 1031 -12.09 29.86 -3.96
C ASP A 1031 -13.50 29.23 -3.82
N PHE A 1032 -13.69 28.37 -2.83
CA PHE A 1032 -14.94 27.64 -2.58
C PHE A 1032 -15.95 28.40 -1.69
N GLY A 1033 -15.54 29.55 -1.13
CA GLY A 1033 -16.40 30.33 -0.22
C GLY A 1033 -17.64 30.88 -0.91
N LEU A 1034 -18.82 30.63 -0.33
CA LEU A 1034 -20.10 31.11 -0.84
C LEU A 1034 -20.33 32.57 -0.43
N ARG A 1035 -20.87 33.36 -1.36
CA ARG A 1035 -21.37 34.72 -1.15
C ARG A 1035 -22.85 34.74 -1.47
N LEU A 1036 -23.66 35.23 -0.55
CA LEU A 1036 -25.11 35.35 -0.70
C LEU A 1036 -25.53 36.82 -0.57
N SER A 1037 -26.40 37.28 -1.46
CA SER A 1037 -27.02 38.59 -1.34
C SER A 1037 -27.95 38.67 -0.11
N SER A 1038 -28.28 39.89 0.33
CA SER A 1038 -29.33 40.11 1.33
C SER A 1038 -30.70 39.82 0.75
N ARG A 1039 -31.65 39.42 1.60
CA ARG A 1039 -33.04 39.16 1.20
C ARG A 1039 -34.01 39.80 2.19
N HIS A 1040 -35.11 40.31 1.67
CA HIS A 1040 -36.24 40.82 2.45
C HIS A 1040 -37.48 39.97 2.19
N GLN A 1041 -38.28 39.75 3.23
CA GLN A 1041 -39.55 39.03 3.15
C GLN A 1041 -40.60 39.75 3.99
N VAL A 1042 -41.80 39.90 3.41
CA VAL A 1042 -42.98 40.47 4.09
C VAL A 1042 -44.12 39.47 3.99
N ALA A 1043 -44.82 39.23 5.09
CA ALA A 1043 -46.01 38.40 5.13
C ALA A 1043 -47.11 39.02 5.99
N LEU A 1044 -48.35 38.91 5.53
CA LEU A 1044 -49.56 39.25 6.28
C LEU A 1044 -50.34 37.97 6.53
N ASP A 1045 -50.51 37.61 7.79
CA ASP A 1045 -51.26 36.44 8.23
C ASP A 1045 -52.59 36.90 8.87
N GLY A 1046 -53.69 36.20 8.59
CA GLY A 1046 -54.91 36.30 9.39
C GLY A 1046 -54.72 35.55 10.71
N VAL A 1047 -55.44 35.92 11.77
CA VAL A 1047 -55.39 35.23 13.06
C VAL A 1047 -56.82 34.85 13.47
N LEU A 1048 -57.04 33.54 13.64
CA LEU A 1048 -58.26 32.96 14.20
C LEU A 1048 -57.85 32.20 15.46
N GLY A 1049 -58.41 32.55 16.62
CA GLY A 1049 -57.97 31.98 17.88
C GLY A 1049 -59.10 31.58 18.82
N LEU A 1050 -58.77 30.71 19.75
CA LEU A 1050 -59.63 30.34 20.86
C LEU A 1050 -58.78 30.18 22.12
N ARG A 1051 -59.18 30.84 23.21
CA ARG A 1051 -58.66 30.60 24.55
C ARG A 1051 -59.76 30.05 25.43
N LEU A 1052 -59.40 29.08 26.26
CA LEU A 1052 -60.27 28.46 27.23
C LEU A 1052 -59.54 28.43 28.57
N SER A 1053 -60.21 28.84 29.63
CA SER A 1053 -59.70 28.64 30.99
C SER A 1053 -60.82 28.09 31.88
N HIS A 1054 -60.49 27.10 32.69
CA HIS A 1054 -61.40 26.53 33.68
C HIS A 1054 -60.74 26.59 35.05
N ASP A 1055 -61.41 27.23 36.00
CA ASP A 1055 -60.94 27.38 37.37
C ASP A 1055 -61.70 26.41 38.29
N GLY A 1056 -61.04 25.32 38.66
CA GLY A 1056 -61.54 24.27 39.55
C GLY A 1056 -61.04 24.42 40.99
N ARG A 1057 -60.64 25.62 41.41
CA ARG A 1057 -60.15 25.89 42.77
C ARG A 1057 -61.29 26.10 43.77
N ASP A 1058 -61.12 25.56 44.98
CA ASP A 1058 -62.02 25.73 46.11
C ASP A 1058 -61.97 27.16 46.68
N GLY A 1059 -62.87 27.49 47.62
CA GLY A 1059 -62.90 28.80 48.28
C GLY A 1059 -61.64 29.15 49.10
N LYS A 1060 -60.68 28.22 49.23
CA LYS A 1060 -59.36 28.42 49.85
C LYS A 1060 -58.24 28.47 48.79
N SER A 1061 -58.59 28.68 47.51
CA SER A 1061 -57.69 28.73 46.36
C SER A 1061 -56.87 27.45 46.12
N ARG A 1062 -57.37 26.29 46.59
CA ARG A 1062 -56.74 24.98 46.38
C ARG A 1062 -57.50 24.19 45.32
N GLY A 1063 -56.78 23.50 44.44
CA GLY A 1063 -57.41 22.73 43.37
C GLY A 1063 -56.66 22.91 42.05
N TRP A 1064 -57.35 22.65 40.95
CA TRP A 1064 -56.74 22.63 39.62
C TRP A 1064 -57.26 23.75 38.74
N ARG A 1065 -56.41 24.22 37.83
CA ARG A 1065 -56.75 25.16 36.78
C ARG A 1065 -56.26 24.60 35.45
N LEU A 1066 -57.14 24.63 34.46
CA LEU A 1066 -56.84 24.22 33.09
C LEU A 1066 -56.88 25.45 32.19
N ASP A 1067 -55.82 25.69 31.42
CA ASP A 1067 -55.75 26.75 30.42
C ASP A 1067 -55.41 26.11 29.06
N ALA A 1068 -56.19 26.41 28.02
CA ALA A 1068 -55.96 25.93 26.66
C ALA A 1068 -56.03 27.09 25.67
N GLN A 1069 -55.18 27.06 24.64
CA GLN A 1069 -55.12 28.08 23.61
C GLN A 1069 -54.87 27.43 22.24
N PHE A 1070 -55.56 27.91 21.22
CA PHE A 1070 -55.35 27.53 19.83
C PHE A 1070 -55.36 28.78 18.95
N HIS A 1071 -54.44 28.85 17.98
CA HIS A 1071 -54.45 29.85 16.92
C HIS A 1071 -54.22 29.18 15.57
N ALA A 1072 -55.09 29.48 14.61
CA ALA A 1072 -54.93 29.23 13.19
C ALA A 1072 -54.56 30.53 12.48
N ARG A 1073 -53.54 30.47 11.61
CA ARG A 1073 -52.93 31.64 10.98
C ARG A 1073 -52.70 31.41 9.47
N PRO A 1074 -53.74 31.58 8.62
CA PRO A 1074 -53.56 31.53 7.17
C PRO A 1074 -52.75 32.73 6.67
N THR A 1075 -51.77 32.50 5.78
CA THR A 1075 -51.01 33.58 5.13
C THR A 1075 -51.85 34.16 4.00
N LEU A 1076 -52.25 35.43 4.16
CA LEU A 1076 -53.08 36.17 3.20
C LEU A 1076 -52.23 36.75 2.07
N LEU A 1077 -51.07 37.32 2.41
CA LEU A 1077 -50.13 37.90 1.44
C LEU A 1077 -48.70 37.55 1.82
N ARG A 1078 -47.85 37.29 0.82
CA ARG A 1078 -46.42 37.07 1.00
C ARG A 1078 -45.62 37.62 -0.19
N HIS A 1079 -44.62 38.42 0.09
CA HIS A 1079 -43.64 38.88 -0.88
C HIS A 1079 -42.24 38.50 -0.40
N THR A 1080 -41.49 37.75 -1.22
CA THR A 1080 -40.14 37.27 -0.89
C THR A 1080 -39.18 37.68 -1.98
N GLY A 1081 -38.13 38.43 -1.64
CA GLY A 1081 -37.07 38.78 -2.58
C GLY A 1081 -36.26 37.55 -3.02
N GLN A 1082 -35.79 37.55 -4.26
CA GLN A 1082 -34.87 36.52 -4.75
C GLN A 1082 -33.48 36.71 -4.15
N ARG A 1083 -32.81 35.61 -3.78
CA ARG A 1083 -31.45 35.62 -3.23
C ARG A 1083 -30.48 35.09 -4.27
N GLU A 1084 -29.44 35.86 -4.57
CA GLU A 1084 -28.37 35.47 -5.47
C GLU A 1084 -27.19 34.89 -4.68
N ALA A 1085 -26.52 33.93 -5.29
CA ALA A 1085 -25.32 33.30 -4.77
C ALA A 1085 -24.18 33.35 -5.79
N SER A 1086 -22.94 33.47 -5.33
CA SER A 1086 -21.73 33.24 -6.13
C SER A 1086 -20.61 32.62 -5.29
N LEU A 1087 -19.60 32.05 -5.94
CA LEU A 1087 -18.43 31.48 -5.29
C LEU A 1087 -17.26 32.45 -5.36
N ALA A 1088 -16.37 32.41 -4.37
CA ALA A 1088 -15.23 33.32 -4.29
C ALA A 1088 -14.28 33.19 -5.50
N GLY A 1089 -14.10 31.98 -6.04
CA GLY A 1089 -13.33 31.69 -7.26
C GLY A 1089 -14.08 31.97 -8.57
N ALA A 1090 -15.36 32.34 -8.51
CA ALA A 1090 -16.14 32.72 -9.67
C ALA A 1090 -17.15 33.81 -9.26
N PRO A 1091 -16.67 35.02 -8.90
CA PRO A 1091 -17.51 36.07 -8.31
C PRO A 1091 -18.60 36.56 -9.27
N ASP A 1092 -18.36 36.48 -10.58
CA ASP A 1092 -19.29 36.88 -11.64
C ASP A 1092 -20.29 35.77 -12.02
N ALA A 1093 -20.03 34.53 -11.59
CA ALA A 1093 -20.94 33.39 -11.75
C ALA A 1093 -22.08 33.47 -10.72
N ARG A 1094 -23.02 34.40 -10.93
CA ARG A 1094 -24.20 34.54 -10.08
C ARG A 1094 -25.29 33.56 -10.48
N PHE A 1095 -25.90 32.92 -9.49
CA PHE A 1095 -27.05 32.04 -9.66
C PHE A 1095 -28.10 32.30 -8.57
N ALA A 1096 -29.37 32.19 -8.93
CA ALA A 1096 -30.45 32.31 -7.96
C ALA A 1096 -30.52 31.04 -7.09
N LEU A 1097 -30.71 31.22 -5.79
CA LEU A 1097 -31.11 30.13 -4.92
C LEU A 1097 -32.61 29.89 -5.09
N ALA A 1098 -33.01 28.62 -5.24
CA ALA A 1098 -34.42 28.26 -5.29
C ALA A 1098 -35.14 28.79 -4.04
N PRO A 1099 -36.24 29.54 -4.17
CA PRO A 1099 -36.96 30.05 -3.03
C PRO A 1099 -37.50 28.90 -2.19
N ALA A 1100 -37.21 28.89 -0.90
CA ALA A 1100 -37.84 27.99 0.05
C ALA A 1100 -39.38 28.03 -0.07
N SER A 1101 -40.00 26.88 -0.33
CA SER A 1101 -41.46 26.74 -0.29
C SER A 1101 -41.96 26.99 1.14
N GLY A 1102 -42.49 28.19 1.42
CA GLY A 1102 -43.07 28.51 2.72
C GLY A 1102 -44.51 27.99 2.83
N SER A 1103 -44.92 27.54 4.02
CA SER A 1103 -46.32 27.11 4.27
C SER A 1103 -47.30 28.25 4.00
N ARG A 1104 -48.49 27.94 3.47
CA ARG A 1104 -49.61 28.90 3.36
C ARG A 1104 -50.47 28.95 4.64
N PHE A 1105 -50.24 28.03 5.57
CA PHE A 1105 -51.00 27.91 6.80
C PHE A 1105 -50.09 27.66 8.00
N ASN A 1106 -50.22 28.50 9.02
CA ASN A 1106 -49.48 28.43 10.27
C ASN A 1106 -50.45 28.17 11.42
N HIS A 1107 -50.01 27.52 12.49
CA HIS A 1107 -50.83 27.31 13.69
C HIS A 1107 -49.98 27.16 14.95
N ASP A 1108 -50.56 27.44 16.10
CA ASP A 1108 -49.97 27.13 17.41
C ASP A 1108 -51.05 26.82 18.45
N SER A 1109 -50.72 25.93 19.36
CA SER A 1109 -51.59 25.40 20.39
C SER A 1109 -50.83 25.30 21.71
N ARG A 1110 -51.52 25.57 22.82
CA ARG A 1110 -50.97 25.45 24.18
C ARG A 1110 -51.99 24.79 25.10
N LEU A 1111 -51.48 24.00 26.03
CA LEU A 1111 -52.26 23.37 27.08
C LEU A 1111 -51.49 23.45 28.40
N GLY A 1112 -52.10 24.02 29.43
CA GLY A 1112 -51.54 24.18 30.76
C GLY A 1112 -52.46 23.60 31.82
N LEU A 1113 -51.90 22.77 32.69
CA LEU A 1113 -52.55 22.27 33.90
C LEU A 1113 -51.76 22.75 35.11
N ARG A 1114 -52.41 23.45 36.03
CA ARG A 1114 -51.82 23.89 37.31
C ARG A 1114 -52.62 23.29 38.46
N HIS A 1115 -51.91 22.83 39.49
CA HIS A 1115 -52.48 22.37 40.76
C HIS A 1115 -51.90 23.18 41.91
N ASP A 1116 -52.77 23.88 42.64
CA ASP A 1116 -52.44 24.71 43.79
C ASP A 1116 -52.73 23.93 45.09
N GLY A 1117 -51.67 23.58 45.83
CA GLY A 1117 -51.71 22.96 47.15
C GLY A 1117 -51.52 23.99 48.28
N ARG A 1118 -51.36 23.51 49.53
CA ARG A 1118 -51.24 24.40 50.71
C ARG A 1118 -49.91 25.17 50.74
N HIS A 1119 -48.80 24.49 50.44
CA HIS A 1119 -47.44 25.04 50.42
C HIS A 1119 -46.70 24.73 49.11
N SER A 1120 -47.36 24.05 48.17
CA SER A 1120 -46.78 23.64 46.90
C SER A 1120 -47.69 24.00 45.74
N GLN A 1121 -47.11 24.33 44.60
CA GLN A 1121 -47.80 24.52 43.33
C GLN A 1121 -47.07 23.69 42.27
N PHE A 1122 -47.82 22.84 41.57
CA PHE A 1122 -47.31 22.09 40.42
C PHE A 1122 -47.94 22.65 39.14
N SER A 1123 -47.18 22.81 38.08
CA SER A 1123 -47.72 23.18 36.77
C SER A 1123 -47.06 22.39 35.65
N LEU A 1124 -47.87 21.91 34.71
CA LEU A 1124 -47.47 21.20 33.51
C LEU A 1124 -48.01 21.96 32.29
N ASN A 1125 -47.12 22.40 31.41
CA ASN A 1125 -47.48 23.16 30.22
C ASN A 1125 -46.90 22.50 28.98
N GLY A 1126 -47.72 22.25 27.97
CA GLY A 1126 -47.33 21.74 26.65
C GLY A 1126 -47.66 22.75 25.54
N TYR A 1127 -46.84 22.76 24.49
CA TYR A 1127 -47.09 23.54 23.29
C TYR A 1127 -46.77 22.74 22.02
N LEU A 1128 -47.47 23.08 20.94
CA LEU A 1128 -47.32 22.54 19.59
C LEU A 1128 -47.53 23.70 18.61
N GLY A 1129 -46.77 23.78 17.53
CA GLY A 1129 -47.05 24.72 16.47
C GLY A 1129 -46.32 24.39 15.18
N ARG A 1130 -46.76 25.05 14.11
CA ARG A 1130 -46.09 25.03 12.81
C ARG A 1130 -46.05 26.44 12.24
N ASN A 1131 -44.85 26.96 11.98
CA ASN A 1131 -44.63 28.28 11.41
C ASN A 1131 -43.74 28.18 10.16
N ASP A 1132 -44.24 28.66 9.03
CA ASP A 1132 -43.58 28.68 7.71
C ASP A 1132 -42.97 27.33 7.29
N GLY A 1133 -43.62 26.23 7.71
CA GLY A 1133 -43.23 24.86 7.39
C GLY A 1133 -42.49 24.14 8.52
N GLU A 1134 -41.92 24.86 9.48
CA GLU A 1134 -41.18 24.31 10.63
C GLU A 1134 -42.13 23.96 11.78
N SER A 1135 -42.06 22.71 12.27
CA SER A 1135 -42.82 22.26 13.44
C SER A 1135 -42.05 22.51 14.74
N ASP A 1136 -42.72 23.03 15.75
CA ASP A 1136 -42.18 23.21 17.10
C ASP A 1136 -43.10 22.53 18.12
N ARG A 1137 -42.52 21.88 19.13
CA ARG A 1137 -43.26 21.22 20.21
C ARG A 1137 -42.40 21.13 21.47
N GLY A 1138 -43.03 21.23 22.63
CA GLY A 1138 -42.33 21.07 23.90
C GLY A 1138 -43.26 20.95 25.08
N MET A 1139 -42.70 20.56 26.21
CA MET A 1139 -43.40 20.41 27.49
C MET A 1139 -42.49 20.87 28.62
N THR A 1140 -43.06 21.60 29.59
CA THR A 1140 -42.37 22.09 30.78
C THR A 1140 -43.18 21.72 32.02
N ALA A 1141 -42.53 21.16 33.03
CA ALA A 1141 -43.11 20.89 34.33
C ALA A 1141 -42.38 21.70 35.40
N ASN A 1142 -43.10 22.44 36.23
CA ASN A 1142 -42.55 23.25 37.31
C ASN A 1142 -43.18 22.86 38.64
N TRP A 1143 -42.35 22.71 39.68
CA TRP A 1143 -42.77 22.57 41.06
C TRP A 1143 -42.26 23.79 41.84
N LEU A 1144 -43.17 24.52 42.48
CA LEU A 1144 -42.87 25.63 43.37
C LEU A 1144 -43.25 25.22 44.79
N TYR A 1145 -42.33 25.36 45.74
CA TYR A 1145 -42.60 25.19 47.17
C TYR A 1145 -42.42 26.54 47.85
N ARG A 1146 -43.44 27.00 48.59
CA ARG A 1146 -43.40 28.25 49.36
C ARG A 1146 -42.95 27.93 50.78
N PHE A 1147 -41.76 28.39 51.13
CA PHE A 1147 -41.16 28.25 52.47
C PHE A 1147 -41.77 29.24 53.46
#